data_AF-A0A183C9D9-F1
#
_entry.id   AF-A0A183C9D9-F1
#
_cell.length_a   1.000
_cell.length_b   1.000
_cell.length_c   1.000
_cell.angle_alpha   90.00
_cell.angle_beta   90.00
_cell.angle_gamma   90.00
#
_symmetry.space_group_name_H-M   'P 1'
#
loop_
_entity.id
_entity.type
_entity.pdbx_description
1 polymer ?
#
loop_
_entity_poly.entity_id
_entity_poly.type
_entity_poly.pdbx_seq_one_letter_code
_entity_poly.pdbx_strand_id
1 'polypeptide(L)'
;MLLSSSSPTSGSQQHLLVHADPNTRGESVDGVEVEGHETEETPIRAPFPSNDLSKRRILAYSVGHFYNDLCASMWFTYLLIFMEKVVSLLSWQAGLLMFIGQVTDAVSTPLVGMLSDLSFLPGFLRRFGRRKAWHIIGTVCVTFSFPLIFSGCLLCDWLPFLRLLWFVPPIMLFQFGWAAVQISHLAMIPELTSSEHTRMSMTSYRYGFTVAANLFVFACLFLFLAQDKDTSKIKPSDLANFRNLGLIAVVLGSAVTALFYAGVSEPSSGQRRMSRLNSESGSHQLERMSWHSWFKQRHFYQVAALYVFSRVYINISQIYLSFYITQTHHRAKQFVALLPLTAYLASMLASLVLGSTPRAGGKLLFMSGAFVGALNCAAFYHPPPWPGIGLVLFGIAALLGITQALLLICSLNATAQLINRNTESGAFVYGAMSFLDKLSNGVIVWLLELYNPSCRSSGAGHALACANFYRDVMSFVPGGCVCAILFILFGMDIRGLGQRGTQQQRSGTVRREDGGDLMAEDRRETEQDRSLLHSIGPAFDLSHPAPAIPTLAEHSEEPPKKAIKVGRTLRHDNATDTRVCAKKIAIVEQLRGEGDEVPDSSTDAVVHRHPQKGLDELVAQLGHYNENICRDAIHGVRLQLKDSSEQLRRHLRKIIPAIGSLINRELKSTATRNQLKRLIEMVCAVPSEVISSHFGLFCGYVLTGISDVRAPIRTLSFDVLTLLLQKYERLCSQNRELFSAFLQLMDGQRKPENRTKLLDALSQFVVVFGVFNDNKLWPERTLTISFRKE
;
A
#
# COMPACT_ATOMS: atom_id res chain seq x y z
N MET A 1 14.88 56.33 31.87
CA MET A 1 15.70 55.63 30.86
C MET A 1 14.82 55.52 29.61
N LEU A 2 14.84 56.43 28.62
CA LEU A 2 15.95 57.17 27.99
C LEU A 2 16.97 56.19 27.35
N LEU A 3 17.29 56.25 26.05
CA LEU A 3 16.93 57.22 24.98
C LEU A 3 17.02 56.60 23.56
N SER A 4 16.20 57.11 22.62
CA SER A 4 16.34 57.34 21.15
C SER A 4 17.14 56.34 20.24
N SER A 5 17.17 56.37 18.89
CA SER A 5 16.66 57.22 17.77
C SER A 5 16.80 56.38 16.46
N SER A 6 16.15 56.62 15.30
CA SER A 6 15.09 57.55 14.83
C SER A 6 14.52 57.05 13.47
N SER A 7 13.64 57.84 12.82
CA SER A 7 13.02 57.64 11.47
C SER A 7 13.54 58.76 10.49
N PRO A 8 12.98 59.13 9.29
CA PRO A 8 11.66 58.79 8.68
C PRO A 8 11.46 58.74 7.10
N THR A 9 10.31 58.16 6.69
CA THR A 9 9.33 58.58 5.62
C THR A 9 9.62 58.72 4.10
N SER A 10 8.57 58.37 3.32
CA SER A 10 8.13 58.90 1.98
C SER A 10 8.93 58.49 0.73
N GLY A 11 8.39 58.49 -0.51
CA GLY A 11 7.02 58.78 -0.98
C GLY A 11 6.87 58.60 -2.52
N SER A 12 5.64 58.49 -3.05
CA SER A 12 5.34 58.13 -4.45
C SER A 12 5.16 59.31 -5.43
N GLN A 13 5.53 59.17 -6.71
CA GLN A 13 4.60 59.33 -7.88
C GLN A 13 5.23 58.98 -9.26
N GLN A 14 4.45 59.17 -10.34
CA GLN A 14 4.62 58.63 -11.71
C GLN A 14 5.15 59.69 -12.71
N HIS A 15 5.54 59.28 -13.94
CA HIS A 15 5.25 60.05 -15.16
C HIS A 15 5.19 59.20 -16.44
N LEU A 16 4.77 59.81 -17.57
CA LEU A 16 4.24 59.18 -18.79
C LEU A 16 5.06 59.49 -20.06
N LEU A 17 4.98 58.63 -21.10
CA LEU A 17 5.09 58.81 -22.59
C LEU A 17 5.14 57.36 -23.22
N VAL A 18 4.69 56.94 -24.42
CA VAL A 18 3.96 57.45 -25.62
C VAL A 18 4.78 57.36 -26.94
N HIS A 19 4.12 56.97 -28.05
CA HIS A 19 4.62 56.69 -29.43
C HIS A 19 5.47 55.41 -29.62
N ALA A 20 5.48 54.72 -30.78
CA ALA A 20 4.56 54.67 -31.94
C ALA A 20 4.79 53.38 -32.77
N ASP A 21 3.85 53.04 -33.65
CA ASP A 21 3.93 51.98 -34.69
C ASP A 21 4.15 52.65 -36.07
N PRO A 22 4.80 52.02 -37.08
CA PRO A 22 4.01 51.34 -38.13
C PRO A 22 4.72 50.23 -38.96
N ASN A 23 3.93 49.64 -39.89
CA ASN A 23 4.30 49.00 -41.18
C ASN A 23 4.77 47.53 -41.22
N THR A 24 4.49 46.73 -42.27
CA THR A 24 3.30 46.46 -43.13
C THR A 24 3.65 45.32 -44.12
N ARG A 25 2.66 44.82 -44.90
CA ARG A 25 2.74 43.78 -45.97
C ARG A 25 2.81 42.34 -45.44
N GLY A 26 2.20 41.35 -46.10
CA GLY A 26 1.27 41.40 -47.24
C GLY A 26 1.08 40.03 -47.92
N GLU A 27 -0.11 39.81 -48.51
CA GLU A 27 -0.45 38.75 -49.50
C GLU A 27 -0.45 37.28 -48.98
N SER A 28 -1.49 36.43 -49.07
CA SER A 28 -2.45 36.01 -50.13
C SER A 28 -1.84 34.99 -51.13
N VAL A 29 -2.50 33.90 -51.58
CA VAL A 29 -3.91 33.44 -51.42
C VAL A 29 -4.05 31.90 -51.74
N ASP A 30 -5.29 31.36 -51.74
CA ASP A 30 -5.76 30.02 -52.22
C ASP A 30 -5.45 28.73 -51.41
N GLY A 31 -6.41 27.78 -51.43
CA GLY A 31 -6.24 26.41 -50.88
C GLY A 31 -7.50 25.69 -50.31
N VAL A 32 -8.54 25.47 -51.11
CA VAL A 32 -9.75 24.64 -50.81
C VAL A 32 -9.35 23.12 -50.93
N GLU A 33 -9.84 22.09 -50.20
CA GLU A 33 -11.15 21.78 -49.59
C GLU A 33 -11.07 20.65 -48.49
N VAL A 34 -12.25 20.12 -48.09
CA VAL A 34 -12.57 18.85 -47.41
C VAL A 34 -12.63 18.86 -45.87
N GLU A 35 -13.84 18.65 -45.35
CA GLU A 35 -14.13 18.44 -43.92
C GLU A 35 -13.69 17.06 -43.44
N GLY A 36 -13.10 17.01 -42.24
CA GLY A 36 -12.88 15.78 -41.48
C GLY A 36 -13.67 15.83 -40.17
N HIS A 37 -14.46 14.79 -39.88
CA HIS A 37 -15.32 14.73 -38.71
C HIS A 37 -14.48 14.63 -37.42
N GLU A 38 -14.21 15.75 -36.74
CA GLU A 38 -13.59 15.71 -35.41
C GLU A 38 -14.58 15.12 -34.39
N THR A 39 -14.22 14.00 -33.78
CA THR A 39 -14.91 13.47 -32.60
C THR A 39 -14.58 14.34 -31.39
N GLU A 40 -15.59 14.99 -30.81
CA GLU A 40 -15.47 15.85 -29.63
C GLU A 40 -14.93 15.05 -28.42
N GLU A 41 -13.61 15.11 -28.19
CA GLU A 41 -12.98 14.45 -27.03
C GLU A 41 -13.48 15.10 -25.73
N THR A 42 -14.40 14.42 -25.04
CA THR A 42 -14.88 14.86 -23.73
C THR A 42 -13.69 15.07 -22.79
N PRO A 43 -13.44 16.29 -22.26
CA PRO A 43 -12.19 16.62 -21.60
C PRO A 43 -11.99 15.74 -20.37
N ILE A 44 -10.83 15.06 -20.31
CA ILE A 44 -10.53 14.04 -19.31
C ILE A 44 -10.76 14.60 -17.91
N ARG A 45 -11.74 14.01 -17.22
CA ARG A 45 -12.27 14.45 -15.93
C ARG A 45 -11.17 14.50 -14.88
N ALA A 46 -10.65 15.70 -14.60
CA ALA A 46 -9.58 15.91 -13.64
C ALA A 46 -9.94 15.25 -12.29
N PRO A 47 -9.07 14.37 -11.73
CA PRO A 47 -9.39 13.67 -10.49
C PRO A 47 -9.57 14.66 -9.35
N PHE A 48 -10.52 14.37 -8.47
CA PHE A 48 -10.76 15.17 -7.27
C PHE A 48 -9.45 15.36 -6.48
N PRO A 49 -9.15 16.58 -5.98
CA PRO A 49 -7.96 16.80 -5.17
C PRO A 49 -8.09 16.03 -3.85
N SER A 50 -7.44 14.87 -3.79
CA SER A 50 -7.18 14.15 -2.55
C SER A 50 -6.45 15.07 -1.57
N ASN A 51 -6.71 14.90 -0.28
CA ASN A 51 -5.83 15.41 0.79
C ASN A 51 -4.54 14.58 0.79
N ASP A 52 -3.75 14.70 -0.27
CA ASP A 52 -2.57 13.87 -0.47
C ASP A 52 -1.47 14.22 0.52
N LEU A 53 -0.80 13.16 0.98
CA LEU A 53 0.10 13.26 2.10
C LEU A 53 1.32 14.12 1.71
N SER A 54 1.57 15.21 2.43
CA SER A 54 2.73 16.07 2.17
C SER A 54 4.01 15.24 2.07
N LYS A 55 4.89 15.56 1.09
CA LYS A 55 6.16 14.85 0.84
C LYS A 55 6.99 14.66 2.12
N ARG A 56 6.97 15.64 3.04
CA ARG A 56 7.61 15.55 4.38
C ARG A 56 7.05 14.41 5.24
N ARG A 57 5.74 14.18 5.20
CA ARG A 57 5.03 13.13 5.96
C ARG A 57 5.19 11.75 5.33
N ILE A 58 5.26 11.67 3.99
CA ILE A 58 5.65 10.45 3.26
C ILE A 58 7.08 10.03 3.67
N LEU A 59 8.02 10.96 3.66
CA LEU A 59 9.41 10.70 4.04
C LEU A 59 9.52 10.30 5.53
N ALA A 60 8.87 11.05 6.42
CA ALA A 60 8.85 10.75 7.86
C ALA A 60 8.17 9.41 8.18
N TYR A 61 7.16 8.99 7.42
CA TYR A 61 6.63 7.63 7.52
C TYR A 61 7.67 6.60 7.08
N SER A 62 8.30 6.81 5.93
CA SER A 62 9.15 5.81 5.27
C SER A 62 10.38 5.42 6.10
N VAL A 63 10.93 6.33 6.90
CA VAL A 63 12.05 6.07 7.82
C VAL A 63 11.67 5.23 9.06
N GLY A 64 10.36 5.04 9.36
CA GLY A 64 9.93 4.37 10.58
C GLY A 64 10.45 2.93 10.75
N HIS A 65 10.63 2.21 9.64
CA HIS A 65 11.15 0.83 9.65
C HIS A 65 12.69 0.73 9.61
N PHE A 66 13.40 1.84 9.35
CA PHE A 66 14.85 1.85 9.11
C PHE A 66 15.66 1.21 10.23
N TYR A 67 15.28 1.44 11.50
CA TYR A 67 15.93 0.82 12.65
C TYR A 67 15.78 -0.71 12.63
N ASN A 68 14.59 -1.21 12.30
CA ASN A 68 14.36 -2.64 12.16
C ASN A 68 15.24 -3.21 11.04
N ASP A 69 15.32 -2.52 9.90
CA ASP A 69 16.14 -2.93 8.75
C ASP A 69 17.65 -2.95 9.05
N LEU A 70 18.17 -2.06 9.93
CA LEU A 70 19.54 -2.12 10.44
C LEU A 70 19.78 -3.42 11.23
N CYS A 71 18.88 -3.73 12.17
CA CYS A 71 18.95 -4.95 12.97
C CYS A 71 18.79 -6.22 12.11
N ALA A 72 17.96 -6.16 11.06
CA ALA A 72 17.76 -7.24 10.09
C ALA A 72 19.07 -7.68 9.44
N SER A 73 19.85 -6.70 9.00
CA SER A 73 21.10 -6.91 8.27
C SER A 73 22.11 -7.70 9.09
N MET A 74 22.21 -7.41 10.39
CA MET A 74 23.03 -8.16 11.34
C MET A 74 22.42 -9.52 11.71
N TRP A 75 21.10 -9.59 11.91
CA TRP A 75 20.40 -10.84 12.26
C TRP A 75 20.54 -11.90 11.18
N PHE A 76 20.29 -11.56 9.91
CA PHE A 76 20.36 -12.52 8.81
C PHE A 76 21.78 -12.77 8.30
N THR A 77 22.66 -11.75 8.20
CA THR A 77 24.01 -11.95 7.62
C THR A 77 25.06 -12.38 8.65
N TYR A 78 24.92 -12.00 9.93
CA TYR A 78 26.01 -12.06 10.91
C TYR A 78 25.72 -12.78 12.23
N LEU A 79 24.47 -13.03 12.62
CA LEU A 79 24.14 -13.72 13.88
C LEU A 79 24.86 -15.07 14.00
N LEU A 80 24.72 -15.92 12.98
CA LEU A 80 25.16 -17.32 13.04
C LEU A 80 26.70 -17.42 13.13
N ILE A 81 27.42 -16.65 12.30
CA ILE A 81 28.89 -16.58 12.32
C ILE A 81 29.42 -15.90 13.61
N PHE A 82 28.69 -14.94 14.18
CA PHE A 82 29.00 -14.37 15.49
C PHE A 82 28.87 -15.42 16.62
N MET A 83 27.76 -16.17 16.64
CA MET A 83 27.52 -17.21 17.64
C MET A 83 28.58 -18.34 17.58
N GLU A 84 28.94 -18.79 16.38
CA GLU A 84 29.95 -19.84 16.19
C GLU A 84 31.40 -19.37 16.36
N LYS A 85 31.80 -18.25 15.77
CA LYS A 85 33.23 -17.87 15.63
C LYS A 85 33.68 -16.79 16.61
N VAL A 86 32.74 -16.07 17.23
CA VAL A 86 33.02 -15.07 18.27
C VAL A 86 32.61 -15.61 19.65
N VAL A 87 31.32 -15.85 19.88
CA VAL A 87 30.79 -16.41 21.15
C VAL A 87 31.23 -17.85 21.40
N SER A 88 31.66 -18.53 20.34
CA SER A 88 32.26 -19.87 20.35
C SER A 88 31.31 -20.98 20.83
N LEU A 89 30.02 -20.89 20.45
CA LEU A 89 29.03 -21.96 20.59
C LEU A 89 29.28 -23.12 19.61
N LEU A 90 28.53 -24.20 19.75
CA LEU A 90 28.44 -25.26 18.74
C LEU A 90 27.48 -24.86 17.62
N SER A 91 27.70 -25.35 16.40
CA SER A 91 26.85 -25.13 15.22
C SER A 91 25.35 -25.33 15.51
N TRP A 92 24.96 -26.51 15.98
CA TRP A 92 23.57 -26.82 16.34
C TRP A 92 22.96 -25.87 17.38
N GLN A 93 23.77 -25.31 18.28
CA GLN A 93 23.32 -24.33 19.29
C GLN A 93 23.05 -22.98 18.66
N ALA A 94 23.92 -22.53 17.74
CA ALA A 94 23.72 -21.30 16.97
C ALA A 94 22.48 -21.40 16.06
N GLY A 95 22.30 -22.54 15.37
CA GLY A 95 21.10 -22.83 14.58
C GLY A 95 19.84 -22.90 15.42
N LEU A 96 19.88 -23.52 16.61
CA LEU A 96 18.75 -23.56 17.56
C LEU A 96 18.36 -22.16 18.05
N LEU A 97 19.32 -21.29 18.40
CA LEU A 97 19.04 -19.90 18.77
C LEU A 97 18.37 -19.13 17.61
N MET A 98 18.82 -19.32 16.38
CA MET A 98 18.20 -18.69 15.21
C MET A 98 16.78 -19.24 14.96
N PHE A 99 16.57 -20.56 15.11
CA PHE A 99 15.24 -21.18 14.99
C PHE A 99 14.25 -20.68 16.05
N ILE A 100 14.65 -20.61 17.32
CA ILE A 100 13.84 -20.00 18.40
C ILE A 100 13.43 -18.57 18.02
N GLY A 101 14.36 -17.80 17.45
CA GLY A 101 14.07 -16.46 16.96
C GLY A 101 13.07 -16.42 15.81
N GLN A 102 13.24 -17.27 14.78
CA GLN A 102 12.33 -17.35 13.64
C GLN A 102 10.92 -17.81 14.04
N VAL A 103 10.80 -18.80 14.94
CA VAL A 103 9.52 -19.25 15.50
C VAL A 103 8.85 -18.14 16.30
N THR A 104 9.62 -17.41 17.13
CA THR A 104 9.07 -16.30 17.93
C THR A 104 8.51 -15.19 17.06
N ASP A 105 9.20 -14.82 15.97
CA ASP A 105 8.70 -13.81 15.02
C ASP A 105 7.49 -14.33 14.20
N ALA A 106 7.55 -15.58 13.72
CA ALA A 106 6.43 -16.23 13.03
C ALA A 106 5.13 -16.22 13.86
N VAL A 107 5.22 -16.50 15.16
CA VAL A 107 4.08 -16.49 16.09
C VAL A 107 3.70 -15.06 16.52
N SER A 108 4.66 -14.17 16.75
CA SER A 108 4.40 -12.79 17.15
C SER A 108 3.73 -11.96 16.05
N THR A 109 4.05 -12.24 14.77
CA THR A 109 3.53 -11.53 13.60
C THR A 109 1.98 -11.47 13.56
N PRO A 110 1.23 -12.60 13.56
CA PRO A 110 -0.23 -12.57 13.59
C PRO A 110 -0.79 -12.08 14.93
N LEU A 111 -0.15 -12.42 16.07
CA LEU A 111 -0.61 -12.02 17.39
C LEU A 111 -0.61 -10.49 17.56
N VAL A 112 0.47 -9.80 17.17
CA VAL A 112 0.51 -8.33 17.23
C VAL A 112 -0.41 -7.70 16.17
N GLY A 113 -0.64 -8.36 15.03
CA GLY A 113 -1.71 -7.98 14.10
C GLY A 113 -3.07 -7.90 14.80
N MET A 114 -3.50 -9.00 15.45
CA MET A 114 -4.77 -9.06 16.17
C MET A 114 -4.84 -8.08 17.37
N LEU A 115 -3.82 -8.07 18.22
CA LEU A 115 -3.79 -7.26 19.45
C LEU A 115 -3.71 -5.75 19.15
N SER A 116 -3.00 -5.36 18.09
CA SER A 116 -2.95 -3.96 17.65
C SER A 116 -4.25 -3.49 16.99
N ASP A 117 -5.07 -4.38 16.42
CA ASP A 117 -6.40 -4.01 15.97
C ASP A 117 -7.42 -3.92 17.13
N LEU A 118 -7.42 -4.89 18.05
CA LEU A 118 -8.28 -4.91 19.25
C LEU A 118 -8.05 -3.75 20.23
N SER A 119 -6.98 -2.96 20.03
CA SER A 119 -6.64 -1.79 20.87
C SER A 119 -6.40 -2.13 22.35
N PHE A 120 -5.85 -3.31 22.61
CA PHE A 120 -5.50 -3.80 23.94
C PHE A 120 -4.25 -3.07 24.46
N LEU A 121 -4.43 -1.83 24.92
CA LEU A 121 -3.35 -0.93 25.34
C LEU A 121 -3.75 -0.08 26.56
N PRO A 122 -2.83 0.11 27.53
CA PRO A 122 -3.01 1.06 28.62
C PRO A 122 -3.37 2.48 28.15
N GLY A 123 -4.19 3.18 28.94
CA GLY A 123 -4.74 4.50 28.58
C GLY A 123 -3.69 5.59 28.32
N PHE A 124 -2.48 5.48 28.90
CA PHE A 124 -1.39 6.42 28.65
C PHE A 124 -0.77 6.24 27.25
N LEU A 125 -0.54 5.00 26.80
CA LEU A 125 -0.05 4.70 25.44
C LEU A 125 -1.10 5.07 24.38
N ARG A 126 -2.38 4.90 24.69
CA ARG A 126 -3.50 5.20 23.78
C ARG A 126 -3.53 6.67 23.31
N ARG A 127 -2.87 7.59 24.04
CA ARG A 127 -2.69 9.01 23.65
C ARG A 127 -1.80 9.22 22.43
N PHE A 128 -0.86 8.32 22.15
CA PHE A 128 0.09 8.46 21.04
C PHE A 128 -0.45 7.96 19.68
N GLY A 129 -1.60 7.27 19.69
CA GLY A 129 -2.13 6.55 18.54
C GLY A 129 -2.05 5.03 18.71
N ARG A 130 -2.92 4.30 18.02
CA ARG A 130 -3.12 2.85 18.16
C ARG A 130 -1.95 2.05 17.57
N ARG A 131 -1.54 2.36 16.34
CA ARG A 131 -0.42 1.70 15.67
C ARG A 131 0.91 2.26 16.18
N LYS A 132 0.99 3.58 16.41
CA LYS A 132 2.14 4.23 17.05
C LYS A 132 2.49 3.62 18.41
N ALA A 133 1.51 3.33 19.26
CA ALA A 133 1.77 2.71 20.57
C ALA A 133 2.42 1.32 20.46
N TRP A 134 1.95 0.46 19.54
CA TRP A 134 2.56 -0.84 19.29
C TRP A 134 3.95 -0.74 18.63
N HIS A 135 4.15 0.26 17.76
CA HIS A 135 5.48 0.60 17.23
C HIS A 135 6.44 1.05 18.33
N ILE A 136 5.99 1.86 19.30
CA ILE A 136 6.77 2.29 20.47
C ILE A 136 7.15 1.09 21.34
N ILE A 137 6.21 0.21 21.67
CA ILE A 137 6.47 -1.04 22.42
C ILE A 137 7.56 -1.84 21.70
N GLY A 138 7.38 -2.10 20.39
CA GLY A 138 8.34 -2.88 19.62
C GLY A 138 9.73 -2.24 19.54
N THR A 139 9.81 -0.92 19.33
CA THR A 139 11.08 -0.17 19.35
C THR A 139 11.78 -0.32 20.71
N VAL A 140 11.06 -0.15 21.82
CA VAL A 140 11.63 -0.29 23.17
C VAL A 140 12.15 -1.71 23.41
N CYS A 141 11.41 -2.74 22.99
CA CYS A 141 11.88 -4.13 23.05
C CYS A 141 13.19 -4.32 22.28
N VAL A 142 13.28 -3.85 21.03
CA VAL A 142 14.50 -3.95 20.19
C VAL A 142 15.67 -3.16 20.80
N THR A 143 15.45 -1.95 21.32
CA THR A 143 16.49 -1.12 21.94
C THR A 143 17.14 -1.79 23.14
N PHE A 144 16.39 -2.50 23.98
CA PHE A 144 16.97 -3.21 25.12
C PHE A 144 17.56 -4.58 24.76
N SER A 145 16.96 -5.33 23.85
CA SER A 145 17.40 -6.71 23.57
C SER A 145 18.52 -6.83 22.54
N PHE A 146 18.53 -5.99 21.50
CA PHE A 146 19.49 -6.11 20.40
C PHE A 146 20.96 -5.92 20.82
N PRO A 147 21.32 -4.97 21.72
CA PRO A 147 22.67 -4.89 22.27
C PRO A 147 23.08 -6.15 23.03
N LEU A 148 22.16 -6.79 23.77
CA LEU A 148 22.46 -7.98 24.57
C LEU A 148 22.79 -9.20 23.70
N ILE A 149 22.22 -9.29 22.49
CA ILE A 149 22.54 -10.36 21.53
C ILE A 149 24.03 -10.27 21.09
N PHE A 150 24.53 -9.06 20.82
CA PHE A 150 25.89 -8.85 20.29
C PHE A 150 26.95 -8.43 21.32
N SER A 151 26.58 -8.26 22.61
CA SER A 151 27.54 -7.90 23.68
C SER A 151 28.32 -9.07 24.26
N GLY A 152 28.02 -10.31 23.86
CA GLY A 152 28.48 -11.52 24.54
C GLY A 152 27.65 -11.85 25.78
N CYS A 153 28.12 -12.79 26.61
CA CYS A 153 27.41 -13.23 27.80
C CYS A 153 28.06 -12.69 29.08
N LEU A 154 27.33 -11.83 29.81
CA LEU A 154 27.84 -11.10 30.99
C LEU A 154 28.03 -11.97 32.25
N LEU A 155 27.45 -13.18 32.28
CA LEU A 155 27.47 -14.09 33.43
C LEU A 155 28.22 -15.41 33.17
N CYS A 156 28.73 -15.60 31.96
CA CYS A 156 29.21 -16.91 31.49
C CYS A 156 30.60 -17.31 31.96
N ASP A 157 31.34 -16.39 32.59
CA ASP A 157 32.62 -16.69 33.23
C ASP A 157 32.41 -17.49 34.53
N TRP A 158 31.24 -17.35 35.16
CA TRP A 158 30.86 -18.04 36.39
C TRP A 158 30.03 -19.30 36.14
N LEU A 159 29.14 -19.27 35.12
CA LEU A 159 28.19 -20.35 34.84
C LEU A 159 28.18 -20.70 33.34
N PRO A 160 29.21 -21.42 32.82
CA PRO A 160 29.38 -21.63 31.37
C PRO A 160 28.25 -22.43 30.72
N PHE A 161 27.55 -23.29 31.47
CA PHE A 161 26.38 -24.04 30.97
C PHE A 161 25.17 -23.13 30.68
N LEU A 162 25.07 -21.95 31.29
CA LEU A 162 24.03 -20.96 30.98
C LEU A 162 24.28 -20.20 29.68
N ARG A 163 25.41 -20.39 28.98
CA ARG A 163 25.76 -19.63 27.77
C ARG A 163 24.74 -19.74 26.65
N LEU A 164 24.10 -20.91 26.50
CA LEU A 164 23.00 -21.07 25.54
C LEU A 164 21.73 -20.33 26.02
N LEU A 165 21.37 -20.51 27.30
CA LEU A 165 20.14 -19.95 27.88
C LEU A 165 20.16 -18.42 27.95
N TRP A 166 21.33 -17.80 28.15
CA TRP A 166 21.50 -16.34 28.19
C TRP A 166 20.95 -15.63 26.95
N PHE A 167 21.15 -16.20 25.75
CA PHE A 167 20.71 -15.56 24.50
C PHE A 167 19.22 -15.78 24.19
N VAL A 168 18.55 -16.75 24.82
CA VAL A 168 17.14 -17.06 24.51
C VAL A 168 16.19 -15.89 24.85
N PRO A 169 16.15 -15.31 26.07
CA PRO A 169 15.25 -14.19 26.35
C PRO A 169 15.51 -12.92 25.52
N PRO A 170 16.76 -12.46 25.29
CA PRO A 170 17.03 -11.35 24.38
C PRO A 170 16.56 -11.63 22.95
N ILE A 171 16.80 -12.84 22.41
CA ILE A 171 16.35 -13.19 21.06
C ILE A 171 14.82 -13.20 20.97
N MET A 172 14.12 -13.78 21.94
CA MET A 172 12.65 -13.77 21.95
C MET A 172 12.09 -12.34 22.04
N LEU A 173 12.67 -11.50 22.90
CA LEU A 173 12.26 -10.10 23.06
C LEU A 173 12.57 -9.24 21.82
N PHE A 174 13.70 -9.47 21.16
CA PHE A 174 14.05 -8.87 19.87
C PHE A 174 13.02 -9.23 18.80
N GLN A 175 12.69 -10.52 18.66
CA GLN A 175 11.81 -11.02 17.60
C GLN A 175 10.34 -10.66 17.82
N PHE A 176 9.89 -10.56 19.07
CA PHE A 176 8.60 -9.92 19.39
C PHE A 176 8.61 -8.42 19.04
N GLY A 177 9.67 -7.69 19.40
CA GLY A 177 9.81 -6.26 19.12
C GLY A 177 9.85 -5.95 17.62
N TRP A 178 10.58 -6.77 16.87
CA TRP A 178 10.62 -6.81 15.41
C TRP A 178 9.21 -6.91 14.80
N ALA A 179 8.45 -7.94 15.20
CA ALA A 179 7.11 -8.18 14.69
C ALA A 179 6.17 -6.99 14.99
N ALA A 180 6.29 -6.42 16.20
CA ALA A 180 5.49 -5.28 16.62
C ALA A 180 5.82 -3.99 15.84
N VAL A 181 7.10 -3.71 15.55
CA VAL A 181 7.51 -2.61 14.65
C VAL A 181 7.01 -2.87 13.23
N GLN A 182 7.27 -4.04 12.66
CA GLN A 182 6.94 -4.39 11.27
C GLN A 182 5.44 -4.26 10.98
N ILE A 183 4.60 -4.91 11.78
CA ILE A 183 3.15 -4.96 11.54
C ILE A 183 2.49 -3.60 11.84
N SER A 184 2.93 -2.89 12.89
CA SER A 184 2.42 -1.55 13.20
C SER A 184 2.77 -0.52 12.14
N HIS A 185 3.96 -0.62 11.53
CA HIS A 185 4.40 0.26 10.46
C HIS A 185 3.57 0.03 9.19
N LEU A 186 3.51 -1.22 8.70
CA LEU A 186 2.76 -1.57 7.48
C LEU A 186 1.25 -1.28 7.61
N ALA A 187 0.64 -1.61 8.75
CA ALA A 187 -0.79 -1.34 8.99
C ALA A 187 -1.14 0.17 9.08
N MET A 188 -0.13 1.05 9.18
CA MET A 188 -0.32 2.50 9.19
C MET A 188 -0.47 3.10 7.78
N ILE A 189 -0.03 2.41 6.71
CA ILE A 189 -0.18 2.87 5.32
C ILE A 189 -1.67 3.15 4.96
N PRO A 190 -2.61 2.20 5.11
CA PRO A 190 -4.02 2.45 4.80
C PRO A 190 -4.70 3.38 5.81
N GLU A 191 -4.18 3.53 7.03
CA GLU A 191 -4.69 4.52 8.00
C GLU A 191 -4.21 5.96 7.69
N LEU A 192 -3.11 6.15 6.95
CA LEU A 192 -2.58 7.46 6.58
C LEU A 192 -3.10 8.00 5.23
N THR A 193 -3.41 7.13 4.26
CA THR A 193 -3.86 7.56 2.92
C THR A 193 -4.83 6.58 2.26
N SER A 194 -5.77 7.13 1.50
CA SER A 194 -6.68 6.42 0.59
C SER A 194 -6.23 6.43 -0.88
N SER A 195 -5.15 7.13 -1.23
CA SER A 195 -4.62 7.23 -2.59
C SER A 195 -3.61 6.12 -2.87
N GLU A 196 -3.93 5.20 -3.79
CA GLU A 196 -3.06 4.08 -4.16
C GLU A 196 -1.69 4.54 -4.67
N HIS A 197 -1.64 5.63 -5.45
CA HIS A 197 -0.38 6.24 -5.89
C HIS A 197 0.52 6.61 -4.70
N THR A 198 -0.08 7.17 -3.64
CA THR A 198 0.64 7.57 -2.43
C THR A 198 0.98 6.38 -1.53
N ARG A 199 0.16 5.31 -1.52
CA ARG A 199 0.49 4.01 -0.88
C ARG A 199 1.71 3.35 -1.54
N MET A 200 1.74 3.31 -2.88
CA MET A 200 2.89 2.82 -3.65
C MET A 200 4.14 3.67 -3.38
N SER A 201 4.00 5.00 -3.38
CA SER A 201 5.09 5.94 -3.06
C SER A 201 5.68 5.69 -1.67
N MET A 202 4.84 5.61 -0.63
CA MET A 202 5.26 5.32 0.75
C MET A 202 5.96 3.95 0.87
N THR A 203 5.51 2.96 0.11
CA THR A 203 6.11 1.61 0.10
C THR A 203 7.46 1.59 -0.59
N SER A 204 7.60 2.30 -1.71
CA SER A 204 8.85 2.44 -2.46
C SER A 204 9.93 3.17 -1.64
N TYR A 205 9.60 4.33 -1.04
CA TYR A 205 10.52 5.04 -0.17
C TYR A 205 10.93 4.21 1.06
N ARG A 206 10.01 3.44 1.66
CA ARG A 206 10.36 2.50 2.75
C ARG A 206 11.40 1.48 2.31
N TYR A 207 11.24 0.87 1.13
CA TYR A 207 12.23 -0.08 0.59
C TYR A 207 13.58 0.58 0.28
N GLY A 208 13.59 1.83 -0.19
CA GLY A 208 14.82 2.62 -0.34
C GLY A 208 15.59 2.78 0.98
N PHE A 209 14.88 3.00 2.10
CA PHE A 209 15.49 3.01 3.43
C PHE A 209 15.94 1.62 3.90
N THR A 210 15.21 0.54 3.58
CA THR A 210 15.65 -0.84 3.83
C THR A 210 16.99 -1.14 3.14
N VAL A 211 17.16 -0.73 1.88
CA VAL A 211 18.44 -0.87 1.16
C VAL A 211 19.54 -0.04 1.83
N ALA A 212 19.29 1.24 2.11
CA ALA A 212 20.25 2.12 2.77
C ALA A 212 20.73 1.59 4.13
N ALA A 213 19.84 0.98 4.92
CA ALA A 213 20.19 0.37 6.20
C ALA A 213 21.17 -0.80 6.05
N ASN A 214 20.94 -1.69 5.07
CA ASN A 214 21.84 -2.81 4.80
C ASN A 214 23.20 -2.35 4.29
N LEU A 215 23.22 -1.39 3.34
CA LEU A 215 24.47 -0.80 2.84
C LEU A 215 25.28 -0.14 3.97
N PHE A 216 24.62 0.55 4.90
CA PHE A 216 25.26 1.15 6.08
C PHE A 216 25.90 0.10 7.00
N VAL A 217 25.15 -0.95 7.37
CA VAL A 217 25.66 -2.02 8.25
C VAL A 217 26.88 -2.72 7.65
N PHE A 218 26.84 -3.05 6.36
CA PHE A 218 27.96 -3.69 5.68
C PHE A 218 29.16 -2.75 5.53
N ALA A 219 28.96 -1.47 5.23
CA ALA A 219 30.03 -0.48 5.18
C ALA A 219 30.71 -0.27 6.54
N CYS A 220 29.93 -0.17 7.63
CA CYS A 220 30.48 -0.02 8.98
C CYS A 220 31.25 -1.27 9.44
N LEU A 221 30.75 -2.49 9.16
CA LEU A 221 31.50 -3.71 9.47
C LEU A 221 32.79 -3.81 8.64
N PHE A 222 32.75 -3.44 7.35
CA PHE A 222 33.94 -3.41 6.50
C PHE A 222 35.02 -2.50 7.10
N LEU A 223 34.66 -1.28 7.53
CA LEU A 223 35.59 -0.34 8.14
C LEU A 223 36.23 -0.89 9.42
N PHE A 224 35.45 -1.50 10.32
CA PHE A 224 35.99 -2.12 11.54
C PHE A 224 36.91 -3.32 11.23
N LEU A 225 36.54 -4.18 10.28
CA LEU A 225 37.33 -5.34 9.89
C LEU A 225 38.59 -4.99 9.06
N ALA A 226 38.64 -3.81 8.44
CA ALA A 226 39.79 -3.29 7.71
C ALA A 226 40.77 -2.48 8.58
N GLN A 227 40.33 -1.98 9.73
CA GLN A 227 41.19 -1.30 10.72
C GLN A 227 41.93 -2.27 11.66
N ASP A 228 41.52 -3.53 11.71
CA ASP A 228 42.17 -4.56 12.52
C ASP A 228 43.48 -5.06 11.87
N LYS A 229 44.50 -5.27 12.70
CA LYS A 229 45.82 -5.76 12.30
C LYS A 229 45.80 -7.25 11.97
N ASP A 230 44.87 -8.03 12.53
CA ASP A 230 44.69 -9.44 12.20
C ASP A 230 43.59 -9.62 11.15
N THR A 231 44.01 -9.70 9.89
CA THR A 231 43.12 -9.85 8.73
C THR A 231 42.67 -11.29 8.48
N SER A 232 43.20 -12.29 9.20
CA SER A 232 43.20 -13.70 8.77
C SER A 232 41.83 -14.36 8.70
N LYS A 233 41.13 -14.51 9.84
CA LYS A 233 39.78 -15.10 9.98
C LYS A 233 39.06 -14.41 11.15
N ILE A 234 37.72 -14.46 11.17
CA ILE A 234 36.91 -13.98 12.31
C ILE A 234 37.19 -14.84 13.55
N LYS A 235 37.41 -14.20 14.70
CA LYS A 235 37.85 -14.81 15.97
C LYS A 235 37.09 -14.21 17.16
N PRO A 236 37.19 -14.79 18.38
CA PRO A 236 36.62 -14.20 19.60
C PRO A 236 37.06 -12.76 19.90
N SER A 237 38.23 -12.33 19.40
CA SER A 237 38.70 -10.94 19.48
C SER A 237 37.82 -9.93 18.71
N ASP A 238 37.08 -10.37 17.68
CA ASP A 238 36.16 -9.51 16.92
C ASP A 238 34.89 -9.12 17.70
N LEU A 239 34.71 -9.59 18.94
CA LEU A 239 33.56 -9.25 19.81
C LEU A 239 33.33 -7.75 19.91
N ALA A 240 34.39 -6.95 20.04
CA ALA A 240 34.29 -5.50 20.09
C ALA A 240 33.71 -4.92 18.79
N ASN A 241 34.11 -5.44 17.62
CA ASN A 241 33.66 -4.97 16.31
C ASN A 241 32.15 -5.19 16.12
N PHE A 242 31.66 -6.40 16.42
CA PHE A 242 30.24 -6.74 16.33
C PHE A 242 29.38 -6.02 17.37
N ARG A 243 29.85 -5.92 18.62
CA ARG A 243 29.16 -5.18 19.69
C ARG A 243 29.02 -3.69 19.35
N ASN A 244 30.12 -3.05 18.92
CA ASN A 244 30.13 -1.63 18.60
C ASN A 244 29.22 -1.33 17.39
N LEU A 245 29.20 -2.21 16.38
CA LEU A 245 28.26 -2.13 15.26
C LEU A 245 26.79 -2.22 15.73
N GLY A 246 26.48 -3.14 16.64
CA GLY A 246 25.14 -3.28 17.21
C GLY A 246 24.70 -2.06 18.03
N LEU A 247 25.62 -1.46 18.79
CA LEU A 247 25.38 -0.21 19.52
C LEU A 247 25.14 0.98 18.58
N ILE A 248 25.93 1.10 17.50
CA ILE A 248 25.73 2.14 16.47
C ILE A 248 24.37 1.97 15.78
N ALA A 249 23.98 0.74 15.43
CA ALA A 249 22.66 0.44 14.86
C ALA A 249 21.52 0.86 15.81
N VAL A 250 21.67 0.64 17.12
CA VAL A 250 20.70 1.07 18.14
C VAL A 250 20.64 2.60 18.28
N VAL A 251 21.79 3.29 18.35
CA VAL A 251 21.82 4.76 18.49
C VAL A 251 21.27 5.46 17.24
N LEU A 252 21.76 5.09 16.05
CA LEU A 252 21.30 5.65 14.77
C LEU A 252 19.81 5.31 14.54
N GLY A 253 19.44 4.06 14.74
CA GLY A 253 18.07 3.59 14.57
C GLY A 253 17.09 4.32 15.49
N SER A 254 17.41 4.46 16.78
CA SER A 254 16.57 5.19 17.74
C SER A 254 16.40 6.67 17.36
N ALA A 255 17.48 7.32 16.91
CA ALA A 255 17.42 8.71 16.43
C ALA A 255 16.52 8.86 15.18
N VAL A 256 16.62 7.93 14.22
CA VAL A 256 15.78 7.93 13.00
C VAL A 256 14.32 7.60 13.33
N THR A 257 14.05 6.67 14.25
CA THR A 257 12.69 6.35 14.70
C THR A 257 12.06 7.50 15.50
N ALA A 258 12.85 8.33 16.20
CA ALA A 258 12.35 9.58 16.80
C ALA A 258 11.82 10.57 15.73
N LEU A 259 12.48 10.67 14.56
CA LEU A 259 11.99 11.48 13.43
C LEU A 259 10.65 10.95 12.88
N PHE A 260 10.46 9.63 12.84
CA PHE A 260 9.17 9.02 12.51
C PHE A 260 8.09 9.39 13.53
N TYR A 261 8.39 9.32 14.84
CA TYR A 261 7.43 9.70 15.88
C TYR A 261 7.05 11.18 15.85
N ALA A 262 7.98 12.07 15.48
CA ALA A 262 7.71 13.51 15.35
C ALA A 262 6.96 13.87 14.05
N GLY A 263 7.39 13.32 12.90
CA GLY A 263 6.87 13.72 11.58
C GLY A 263 5.56 13.04 11.15
N VAL A 264 5.24 11.87 11.70
CA VAL A 264 3.95 11.19 11.46
C VAL A 264 2.96 11.56 12.57
N SER A 265 1.66 11.57 12.27
CA SER A 265 0.60 11.71 13.28
C SER A 265 -0.64 10.93 12.83
N GLU A 266 -1.19 10.07 13.69
CA GLU A 266 -2.39 9.31 13.34
C GLU A 266 -3.61 10.24 13.21
N PRO A 267 -4.54 9.98 12.27
CA PRO A 267 -5.82 10.66 12.22
C PRO A 267 -6.71 10.30 13.42
N SER A 268 -7.64 11.20 13.75
CA SER A 268 -8.57 11.02 14.87
C SER A 268 -9.45 9.77 14.71
N SER A 269 -9.94 9.22 15.82
CA SER A 269 -10.78 8.01 15.81
C SER A 269 -12.08 8.20 15.02
N GLY A 270 -12.66 9.42 15.02
CA GLY A 270 -13.83 9.75 14.19
C GLY A 270 -13.52 9.69 12.69
N GLN A 271 -12.44 10.33 12.25
CA GLN A 271 -11.99 10.28 10.85
C GLN A 271 -11.70 8.85 10.38
N ARG A 272 -11.07 8.01 11.22
CA ARG A 272 -10.81 6.60 10.88
C ARG A 272 -12.08 5.77 10.69
N ARG A 273 -13.11 6.02 11.52
CA ARG A 273 -14.43 5.39 11.35
C ARG A 273 -15.08 5.80 10.02
N MET A 274 -14.92 7.06 9.61
CA MET A 274 -15.37 7.55 8.29
C MET A 274 -14.77 6.77 7.12
N SER A 275 -13.45 6.57 7.14
CA SER A 275 -12.73 5.91 6.06
C SER A 275 -13.20 4.46 5.89
N ARG A 276 -13.47 3.75 7.00
CA ARG A 276 -14.04 2.40 6.98
C ARG A 276 -15.46 2.39 6.38
N LEU A 277 -16.37 3.20 6.91
CA LEU A 277 -17.76 3.25 6.43
C LEU A 277 -17.87 3.66 4.94
N ASN A 278 -16.98 4.54 4.47
CA ASN A 278 -16.90 4.88 3.05
C ASN A 278 -16.39 3.73 2.18
N SER A 279 -15.35 2.99 2.62
CA SER A 279 -14.90 1.78 1.94
C SER A 279 -15.99 0.70 1.88
N GLU A 280 -16.69 0.47 2.99
CA GLU A 280 -17.79 -0.50 3.04
C GLU A 280 -18.93 -0.12 2.08
N SER A 281 -19.31 1.16 2.05
CA SER A 281 -20.34 1.69 1.13
C SER A 281 -19.96 1.59 -0.36
N GLY A 282 -18.66 1.48 -0.66
CA GLY A 282 -18.15 1.12 -1.99
C GLY A 282 -18.25 -0.38 -2.31
N SER A 283 -18.13 -1.24 -1.30
CA SER A 283 -17.79 -2.68 -1.43
C SER A 283 -18.92 -3.65 -1.81
N HIS A 284 -20.19 -3.22 -1.83
CA HIS A 284 -21.39 -4.08 -1.88
C HIS A 284 -21.65 -4.87 -3.18
N GLN A 285 -20.63 -5.10 -4.03
CA GLN A 285 -20.67 -6.01 -5.19
C GLN A 285 -19.57 -7.08 -5.18
N LEU A 286 -18.80 -7.20 -4.09
CA LEU A 286 -17.76 -8.22 -3.94
C LEU A 286 -18.24 -9.39 -3.09
N GLU A 287 -18.17 -10.60 -3.64
CA GLU A 287 -18.30 -11.85 -2.86
C GLU A 287 -17.18 -11.91 -1.81
N ARG A 288 -17.51 -11.60 -0.56
CA ARG A 288 -16.54 -11.52 0.54
C ARG A 288 -15.95 -12.89 0.82
N MET A 289 -14.67 -13.08 0.49
CA MET A 289 -13.93 -14.28 0.87
C MET A 289 -13.78 -14.41 2.39
N SER A 290 -14.39 -15.45 2.96
CA SER A 290 -14.01 -15.96 4.28
C SER A 290 -12.57 -16.52 4.24
N TRP A 291 -11.84 -16.40 5.35
CA TRP A 291 -10.46 -16.87 5.48
C TRP A 291 -10.32 -18.37 5.20
N HIS A 292 -11.29 -19.19 5.66
CA HIS A 292 -11.37 -20.62 5.37
C HIS A 292 -11.41 -20.93 3.86
N SER A 293 -11.99 -20.05 3.04
CA SER A 293 -12.16 -20.27 1.60
C SER A 293 -10.85 -20.16 0.81
N TRP A 294 -9.78 -19.61 1.39
CA TRP A 294 -8.44 -19.62 0.78
C TRP A 294 -7.81 -21.02 0.78
N PHE A 295 -7.99 -21.82 1.85
CA PHE A 295 -7.49 -23.19 1.93
C PHE A 295 -8.10 -24.15 0.89
N LYS A 296 -9.21 -23.76 0.24
CA LYS A 296 -9.83 -24.52 -0.86
C LYS A 296 -9.23 -24.20 -2.24
N GLN A 297 -8.36 -23.20 -2.38
CA GLN A 297 -7.88 -22.71 -3.68
C GLN A 297 -6.47 -23.20 -4.01
N ARG A 298 -6.30 -23.90 -5.15
CA ARG A 298 -5.00 -24.41 -5.60
C ARG A 298 -3.96 -23.30 -5.77
N HIS A 299 -4.35 -22.14 -6.33
CA HIS A 299 -3.46 -20.99 -6.50
C HIS A 299 -2.94 -20.37 -5.19
N PHE A 300 -3.66 -20.51 -4.07
CA PHE A 300 -3.18 -20.05 -2.76
C PHE A 300 -1.90 -20.79 -2.38
N TYR A 301 -1.90 -22.13 -2.49
CA TYR A 301 -0.73 -22.94 -2.21
C TYR A 301 0.40 -22.73 -3.23
N GLN A 302 0.09 -22.59 -4.53
CA GLN A 302 1.12 -22.32 -5.56
C GLN A 302 1.85 -21.00 -5.30
N VAL A 303 1.13 -19.91 -5.04
CA VAL A 303 1.75 -18.59 -4.79
C VAL A 303 2.43 -18.54 -3.41
N ALA A 304 1.88 -19.21 -2.39
CA ALA A 304 2.54 -19.33 -1.09
C ALA A 304 3.86 -20.12 -1.21
N ALA A 305 3.90 -21.20 -1.98
CA ALA A 305 5.13 -21.95 -2.25
C ALA A 305 6.16 -21.09 -3.02
N LEU A 306 5.75 -20.37 -4.07
CA LEU A 306 6.64 -19.44 -4.79
C LEU A 306 7.23 -18.35 -3.87
N TYR A 307 6.42 -17.80 -2.97
CA TYR A 307 6.86 -16.82 -1.98
C TYR A 307 7.85 -17.44 -0.97
N VAL A 308 7.53 -18.61 -0.42
CA VAL A 308 8.41 -19.35 0.52
C VAL A 308 9.75 -19.72 -0.13
N PHE A 309 9.76 -20.34 -1.32
CA PHE A 309 11.01 -20.71 -2.00
C PHE A 309 11.85 -19.48 -2.38
N SER A 310 11.22 -18.37 -2.79
CA SER A 310 11.94 -17.11 -3.03
C SER A 310 12.59 -16.57 -1.75
N ARG A 311 11.88 -16.64 -0.62
CA ARG A 311 12.40 -16.22 0.69
C ARG A 311 13.52 -17.11 1.20
N VAL A 312 13.38 -18.43 1.08
CA VAL A 312 14.42 -19.40 1.46
C VAL A 312 15.68 -19.19 0.61
N TYR A 313 15.55 -18.99 -0.71
CA TYR A 313 16.69 -18.64 -1.57
C TYR A 313 17.46 -17.43 -1.05
N ILE A 314 16.75 -16.32 -0.78
CA ILE A 314 17.34 -15.06 -0.32
C ILE A 314 18.05 -15.25 1.02
N ASN A 315 17.31 -15.78 2.01
CA ASN A 315 17.75 -15.85 3.41
C ASN A 315 18.89 -16.86 3.61
N ILE A 316 18.79 -18.07 3.04
CA ILE A 316 19.86 -19.09 3.15
C ILE A 316 21.14 -18.58 2.49
N SER A 317 21.04 -17.98 1.30
CA SER A 317 22.22 -17.38 0.64
C SER A 317 22.83 -16.24 1.46
N GLN A 318 22.01 -15.42 2.13
CA GLN A 318 22.48 -14.31 2.96
C GLN A 318 23.18 -14.79 4.26
N ILE A 319 22.67 -15.84 4.89
CA ILE A 319 23.24 -16.45 6.11
C ILE A 319 24.58 -17.12 5.80
N TYR A 320 24.62 -17.97 4.77
CA TYR A 320 25.76 -18.85 4.52
C TYR A 320 26.88 -18.26 3.68
N LEU A 321 26.66 -17.13 2.99
CA LEU A 321 27.70 -16.41 2.26
C LEU A 321 28.92 -16.08 3.16
N SER A 322 28.67 -15.62 4.39
CA SER A 322 29.70 -15.35 5.41
C SER A 322 30.59 -16.56 5.72
N PHE A 323 30.01 -17.77 5.71
CA PHE A 323 30.73 -19.02 5.94
C PHE A 323 31.46 -19.51 4.69
N TYR A 324 30.82 -19.47 3.52
CA TYR A 324 31.44 -19.83 2.25
C TYR A 324 32.74 -19.05 1.99
N ILE A 325 32.75 -17.74 2.26
CA ILE A 325 33.92 -16.86 2.12
C ILE A 325 35.07 -17.30 3.04
N THR A 326 34.77 -17.63 4.30
CA THR A 326 35.79 -17.92 5.34
C THR A 326 36.27 -19.37 5.33
N GLN A 327 35.39 -20.33 5.03
CA GLN A 327 35.66 -21.76 5.09
C GLN A 327 36.06 -22.35 3.72
N THR A 328 35.42 -21.95 2.61
CA THR A 328 35.72 -22.51 1.28
C THR A 328 36.87 -21.76 0.59
N HIS A 329 36.92 -20.42 0.70
CA HIS A 329 37.92 -19.60 0.00
C HIS A 329 39.04 -19.01 0.88
N HIS A 330 38.95 -19.21 2.21
CA HIS A 330 39.89 -18.69 3.22
C HIS A 330 40.30 -17.22 3.01
N ARG A 331 39.36 -16.37 2.58
CA ARG A 331 39.64 -14.94 2.33
C ARG A 331 39.73 -14.16 3.63
N ALA A 332 40.51 -13.08 3.58
CA ALA A 332 40.66 -12.13 4.69
C ALA A 332 39.28 -11.62 5.17
N LYS A 333 39.13 -11.41 6.48
CA LYS A 333 37.82 -11.21 7.12
C LYS A 333 36.98 -10.05 6.56
N GLN A 334 37.61 -9.01 6.02
CA GLN A 334 36.96 -7.92 5.29
C GLN A 334 35.99 -8.35 4.18
N PHE A 335 36.22 -9.48 3.50
CA PHE A 335 35.33 -9.97 2.44
C PHE A 335 33.93 -10.37 2.94
N VAL A 336 33.79 -10.71 4.23
CA VAL A 336 32.51 -11.04 4.89
C VAL A 336 31.58 -9.82 4.99
N ALA A 337 32.12 -8.60 4.95
CA ALA A 337 31.34 -7.37 4.81
C ALA A 337 31.18 -6.95 3.35
N LEU A 338 32.25 -7.08 2.56
CA LEU A 338 32.35 -6.50 1.23
C LEU A 338 31.52 -7.24 0.16
N LEU A 339 31.36 -8.56 0.24
CA LEU A 339 30.55 -9.32 -0.74
C LEU A 339 29.02 -9.17 -0.53
N PRO A 340 28.47 -9.19 0.70
CA PRO A 340 27.07 -8.78 0.94
C PRO A 340 26.77 -7.35 0.48
N LEU A 341 27.73 -6.41 0.63
CA LEU A 341 27.61 -5.05 0.12
C LEU A 341 27.47 -5.03 -1.41
N THR A 342 28.29 -5.78 -2.15
CA THR A 342 28.17 -5.92 -3.62
C THR A 342 26.82 -6.52 -4.03
N ALA A 343 26.33 -7.54 -3.33
CA ALA A 343 25.03 -8.14 -3.61
C ALA A 343 23.88 -7.14 -3.42
N TYR A 344 23.87 -6.37 -2.33
CA TYR A 344 22.83 -5.36 -2.11
C TYR A 344 22.91 -4.18 -3.08
N LEU A 345 24.11 -3.75 -3.50
CA LEU A 345 24.27 -2.76 -4.56
C LEU A 345 23.72 -3.26 -5.90
N ALA A 346 24.01 -4.51 -6.28
CA ALA A 346 23.48 -5.12 -7.50
C ALA A 346 21.96 -5.31 -7.45
N SER A 347 21.41 -5.70 -6.29
CA SER A 347 19.98 -5.80 -6.02
C SER A 347 19.24 -4.46 -6.17
N MET A 348 19.85 -3.37 -5.66
CA MET A 348 19.34 -2.00 -5.82
C MET A 348 19.32 -1.58 -7.30
N LEU A 349 20.41 -1.79 -8.04
CA LEU A 349 20.51 -1.45 -9.46
C LEU A 349 19.50 -2.25 -10.31
N ALA A 350 19.37 -3.55 -10.05
CA ALA A 350 18.39 -4.41 -10.71
C ALA A 350 16.94 -3.90 -10.47
N SER A 351 16.63 -3.50 -9.24
CA SER A 351 15.31 -2.95 -8.88
C SER A 351 14.99 -1.64 -9.62
N LEU A 352 15.97 -0.76 -9.83
CA LEU A 352 15.81 0.50 -10.56
C LEU A 352 15.62 0.29 -12.07
N VAL A 353 16.39 -0.63 -12.66
CA VAL A 353 16.19 -1.03 -14.07
C VAL A 353 14.79 -1.61 -14.25
N LEU A 354 14.36 -2.47 -13.33
CA LEU A 354 13.09 -3.17 -13.43
C LEU A 354 11.87 -2.25 -13.29
N GLY A 355 11.95 -1.25 -12.39
CA GLY A 355 10.95 -0.17 -12.28
C GLY A 355 10.85 0.69 -13.55
N SER A 356 11.88 0.66 -14.40
CA SER A 356 11.96 1.41 -15.67
C SER A 356 11.42 0.61 -16.87
N THR A 357 11.08 -0.68 -16.70
CA THR A 357 10.64 -1.60 -17.78
C THR A 357 9.20 -2.11 -17.59
N PRO A 358 8.16 -1.26 -17.66
CA PRO A 358 6.78 -1.61 -17.32
C PRO A 358 6.08 -2.59 -18.28
N ARG A 359 6.73 -3.01 -19.37
CA ARG A 359 6.18 -3.91 -20.40
C ARG A 359 6.58 -5.39 -20.24
N ALA A 360 7.39 -5.73 -19.24
CA ALA A 360 7.83 -7.10 -19.00
C ALA A 360 6.70 -7.99 -18.42
N GLY A 361 6.39 -9.11 -19.08
CA GLY A 361 5.38 -10.06 -18.61
C GLY A 361 5.82 -10.78 -17.33
N GLY A 362 5.05 -10.63 -16.24
CA GLY A 362 5.45 -11.08 -14.89
C GLY A 362 5.90 -12.55 -14.77
N LYS A 363 5.29 -13.47 -15.55
CA LYS A 363 5.73 -14.89 -15.62
C LYS A 363 7.14 -15.03 -16.20
N LEU A 364 7.41 -14.38 -17.34
CA LEU A 364 8.72 -14.43 -18.01
C LEU A 364 9.82 -13.84 -17.12
N LEU A 365 9.49 -12.79 -16.38
CA LEU A 365 10.39 -12.13 -15.44
C LEU A 365 10.73 -12.98 -14.22
N PHE A 366 9.75 -13.73 -13.69
CA PHE A 366 9.99 -14.68 -12.59
C PHE A 366 10.84 -15.87 -13.09
N MET A 367 10.59 -16.35 -14.31
CA MET A 367 11.39 -17.39 -14.97
C MET A 367 12.84 -16.94 -15.20
N SER A 368 13.08 -15.70 -15.66
CA SER A 368 14.45 -15.19 -15.85
C SER A 368 15.18 -14.99 -14.52
N GLY A 369 14.49 -14.52 -13.48
CA GLY A 369 15.04 -14.48 -12.11
C GLY A 369 15.47 -15.85 -11.59
N ALA A 370 14.64 -16.88 -11.78
CA ALA A 370 14.98 -18.25 -11.39
C ALA A 370 16.12 -18.86 -12.23
N PHE A 371 16.20 -18.53 -13.53
CA PHE A 371 17.30 -18.95 -14.41
C PHE A 371 18.64 -18.33 -14.02
N VAL A 372 18.68 -17.00 -13.77
CA VAL A 372 19.89 -16.33 -13.24
C VAL A 372 20.26 -16.90 -11.86
N GLY A 373 19.26 -17.23 -11.04
CA GLY A 373 19.48 -17.91 -9.76
C GLY A 373 20.09 -19.30 -9.88
N ALA A 374 19.72 -20.08 -10.89
CA ALA A 374 20.33 -21.39 -11.17
C ALA A 374 21.78 -21.26 -11.65
N LEU A 375 22.07 -20.30 -12.54
CA LEU A 375 23.44 -19.97 -12.96
C LEU A 375 24.31 -19.54 -11.77
N ASN A 376 23.75 -18.74 -10.86
CA ASN A 376 24.42 -18.32 -9.62
C ASN A 376 24.76 -19.53 -8.72
N CYS A 377 23.82 -20.46 -8.51
CA CYS A 377 24.07 -21.69 -7.74
C CYS A 377 25.16 -22.57 -8.37
N ALA A 378 25.19 -22.68 -9.70
CA ALA A 378 26.25 -23.39 -10.43
C ALA A 378 27.62 -22.71 -10.26
N ALA A 379 27.67 -21.38 -10.31
CA ALA A 379 28.91 -20.61 -10.11
C ALA A 379 29.44 -20.69 -8.66
N PHE A 380 28.57 -20.86 -7.66
CA PHE A 380 28.99 -21.16 -6.28
C PHE A 380 29.64 -22.56 -6.16
N TYR A 381 29.18 -23.55 -6.93
CA TYR A 381 29.68 -24.94 -6.92
C TYR A 381 30.98 -25.10 -7.72
N HIS A 382 31.03 -24.48 -8.90
CA HIS A 382 32.20 -24.45 -9.78
C HIS A 382 32.63 -23.00 -10.02
N PRO A 383 33.34 -22.36 -9.05
CA PRO A 383 33.89 -21.03 -9.24
C PRO A 383 34.89 -21.04 -10.42
N PRO A 384 34.70 -20.20 -11.46
CA PRO A 384 35.54 -20.22 -12.65
C PRO A 384 37.05 -20.09 -12.35
N PRO A 385 37.92 -20.95 -12.94
CA PRO A 385 39.32 -21.13 -12.54
C PRO A 385 40.29 -20.04 -13.04
N TRP A 386 39.82 -18.80 -13.19
CA TRP A 386 40.58 -17.70 -13.81
C TRP A 386 41.58 -17.07 -12.82
N PRO A 387 42.73 -16.53 -13.30
CA PRO A 387 43.69 -15.79 -12.49
C PRO A 387 43.13 -14.42 -12.08
N GLY A 388 42.19 -14.44 -11.14
CA GLY A 388 41.42 -13.27 -10.73
C GLY A 388 40.26 -13.59 -9.77
N ILE A 389 40.34 -14.69 -9.02
CA ILE A 389 39.21 -15.28 -8.28
C ILE A 389 38.51 -14.32 -7.29
N GLY A 390 39.18 -13.26 -6.82
CA GLY A 390 38.52 -12.18 -6.07
C GLY A 390 37.48 -11.42 -6.89
N LEU A 391 37.80 -11.06 -8.14
CA LEU A 391 36.87 -10.42 -9.09
C LEU A 391 35.74 -11.37 -9.50
N VAL A 392 36.04 -12.67 -9.62
CA VAL A 392 35.04 -13.72 -9.87
C VAL A 392 34.02 -13.80 -8.73
N LEU A 393 34.47 -13.77 -7.47
CA LEU A 393 33.58 -13.72 -6.29
C LEU A 393 32.70 -12.46 -6.28
N PHE A 394 33.20 -11.31 -6.71
CA PHE A 394 32.38 -10.10 -6.87
C PHE A 394 31.30 -10.27 -7.95
N GLY A 395 31.62 -10.91 -9.08
CA GLY A 395 30.64 -11.25 -10.11
C GLY A 395 29.54 -12.19 -9.61
N ILE A 396 29.91 -13.22 -8.84
CA ILE A 396 28.95 -14.15 -8.21
C ILE A 396 28.07 -13.41 -7.19
N ALA A 397 28.64 -12.54 -6.34
CA ALA A 397 27.86 -11.72 -5.41
C ALA A 397 26.88 -10.77 -6.12
N ALA A 398 27.28 -10.19 -7.27
CA ALA A 398 26.39 -9.36 -8.08
C ALA A 398 25.22 -10.18 -8.69
N LEU A 399 25.49 -11.39 -9.22
CA LEU A 399 24.46 -12.30 -9.73
C LEU A 399 23.49 -12.76 -8.62
N LEU A 400 23.99 -13.03 -7.42
CA LEU A 400 23.18 -13.29 -6.24
C LEU A 400 22.24 -12.11 -5.94
N GLY A 401 22.78 -10.88 -5.92
CA GLY A 401 21.99 -9.66 -5.70
C GLY A 401 20.88 -9.44 -6.73
N ILE A 402 21.19 -9.61 -8.03
CA ILE A 402 20.22 -9.52 -9.12
C ILE A 402 19.12 -10.57 -8.95
N THR A 403 19.47 -11.81 -8.61
CA THR A 403 18.51 -12.89 -8.35
C THR A 403 17.59 -12.56 -7.18
N GLN A 404 18.16 -12.11 -6.05
CA GLN A 404 17.40 -11.76 -4.85
C GLN A 404 16.36 -10.66 -5.13
N ALA A 405 16.71 -9.63 -5.92
CA ALA A 405 15.78 -8.60 -6.34
C ALA A 405 14.62 -9.17 -7.19
N LEU A 406 14.95 -9.95 -8.23
CA LEU A 406 13.96 -10.50 -9.17
C LEU A 406 12.98 -11.46 -8.47
N LEU A 407 13.47 -12.42 -7.69
CA LEU A 407 12.62 -13.38 -6.96
C LEU A 407 11.73 -12.69 -5.93
N LEU A 408 12.23 -11.67 -5.22
CA LEU A 408 11.43 -10.92 -4.23
C LEU A 408 10.33 -10.08 -4.90
N ILE A 409 10.64 -9.33 -5.95
CA ILE A 409 9.67 -8.46 -6.63
C ILE A 409 8.59 -9.30 -7.32
N CYS A 410 8.97 -10.39 -8.01
CA CYS A 410 8.01 -11.26 -8.67
C CYS A 410 7.10 -12.03 -7.70
N SER A 411 7.61 -12.52 -6.57
CA SER A 411 6.78 -13.22 -5.57
C SER A 411 5.81 -12.28 -4.85
N LEU A 412 6.22 -11.05 -4.53
CA LEU A 412 5.33 -10.02 -3.98
C LEU A 412 4.23 -9.62 -4.99
N ASN A 413 4.57 -9.46 -6.28
CA ASN A 413 3.59 -9.17 -7.32
C ASN A 413 2.60 -10.33 -7.51
N ALA A 414 3.06 -11.58 -7.53
CA ALA A 414 2.17 -12.75 -7.60
C ALA A 414 1.21 -12.83 -6.40
N THR A 415 1.68 -12.45 -5.20
CA THR A 415 0.83 -12.35 -4.00
C THR A 415 -0.23 -11.27 -4.14
N ALA A 416 0.12 -10.08 -4.64
CA ALA A 416 -0.83 -9.01 -4.90
C ALA A 416 -1.88 -9.42 -5.96
N GLN A 417 -1.47 -10.10 -7.02
CA GLN A 417 -2.35 -10.62 -8.07
C GLN A 417 -3.28 -11.74 -7.58
N LEU A 418 -2.85 -12.58 -6.63
CA LEU A 418 -3.72 -13.58 -5.99
C LEU A 418 -4.84 -12.91 -5.18
N ILE A 419 -4.51 -11.87 -4.41
CA ILE A 419 -5.48 -11.14 -3.56
C ILE A 419 -6.46 -10.34 -4.43
N ASN A 420 -5.95 -9.62 -5.44
CA ASN A 420 -6.71 -8.79 -6.37
C ASN A 420 -7.74 -7.91 -5.63
N ARG A 421 -9.04 -8.12 -5.86
CA ARG A 421 -10.13 -7.32 -5.25
C ARG A 421 -10.54 -7.76 -3.83
N ASN A 422 -9.96 -8.82 -3.28
CA ASN A 422 -10.36 -9.40 -1.98
C ASN A 422 -9.54 -8.83 -0.79
N THR A 423 -9.31 -7.51 -0.79
CA THR A 423 -8.40 -6.80 0.14
C THR A 423 -8.66 -7.10 1.61
N GLU A 424 -9.92 -7.17 2.03
CA GLU A 424 -10.33 -7.51 3.41
C GLU A 424 -9.72 -8.82 3.91
N SER A 425 -9.64 -9.82 3.03
CA SER A 425 -9.03 -11.13 3.33
C SER A 425 -7.54 -11.20 3.00
N GLY A 426 -6.99 -10.19 2.31
CA GLY A 426 -5.58 -10.13 1.91
C GLY A 426 -4.62 -10.06 3.09
N ALA A 427 -5.06 -9.48 4.22
CA ALA A 427 -4.28 -9.48 5.47
C ALA A 427 -4.01 -10.90 5.99
N PHE A 428 -4.98 -11.82 5.87
CA PHE A 428 -4.79 -13.23 6.20
C PHE A 428 -3.82 -13.92 5.23
N VAL A 429 -3.91 -13.62 3.93
CA VAL A 429 -3.01 -14.19 2.90
C VAL A 429 -1.55 -13.78 3.17
N TYR A 430 -1.28 -12.49 3.39
CA TYR A 430 0.06 -12.01 3.76
C TYR A 430 0.52 -12.58 5.12
N GLY A 431 -0.37 -12.70 6.11
CA GLY A 431 -0.06 -13.28 7.40
C GLY A 431 0.34 -14.76 7.32
N ALA A 432 -0.39 -15.56 6.54
CA ALA A 432 -0.09 -16.98 6.32
C ALA A 432 1.23 -17.17 5.56
N MET A 433 1.46 -16.38 4.50
CA MET A 433 2.73 -16.40 3.77
C MET A 433 3.92 -15.97 4.64
N SER A 434 3.74 -14.95 5.48
CA SER A 434 4.75 -14.46 6.43
C SER A 434 4.93 -15.33 7.69
N PHE A 435 4.05 -16.31 7.91
CA PHE A 435 4.24 -17.35 8.93
C PHE A 435 5.07 -18.50 8.33
N LEU A 436 4.71 -18.94 7.12
CA LEU A 436 5.36 -20.05 6.43
C LEU A 436 6.81 -19.72 6.03
N ASP A 437 7.12 -18.50 5.58
CA ASP A 437 8.50 -18.14 5.21
C ASP A 437 9.43 -18.09 6.43
N LYS A 438 9.02 -17.49 7.54
CA LYS A 438 9.78 -17.44 8.81
C LYS A 438 9.99 -18.83 9.37
N LEU A 439 8.93 -19.63 9.50
CA LEU A 439 9.01 -20.99 10.06
C LEU A 439 9.89 -21.90 9.21
N SER A 440 9.72 -21.92 7.87
CA SER A 440 10.53 -22.76 6.99
C SER A 440 12.01 -22.37 7.01
N ASN A 441 12.34 -21.07 7.03
CA ASN A 441 13.73 -20.62 7.16
C ASN A 441 14.35 -21.05 8.50
N GLY A 442 13.62 -20.93 9.61
CA GLY A 442 14.08 -21.40 10.91
C GLY A 442 14.39 -22.90 10.92
N VAL A 443 13.48 -23.73 10.39
CA VAL A 443 13.65 -25.18 10.32
C VAL A 443 14.83 -25.56 9.42
N ILE A 444 14.96 -24.95 8.24
CA ILE A 444 16.05 -25.27 7.30
C ILE A 444 17.42 -24.92 7.89
N VAL A 445 17.57 -23.73 8.49
CA VAL A 445 18.84 -23.34 9.14
C VAL A 445 19.18 -24.30 10.30
N TRP A 446 18.20 -24.68 11.12
CA TRP A 446 18.46 -25.59 12.23
C TRP A 446 18.85 -27.00 11.77
N LEU A 447 18.19 -27.53 10.73
CA LEU A 447 18.58 -28.82 10.13
C LEU A 447 19.99 -28.77 9.54
N LEU A 448 20.34 -27.69 8.82
CA LEU A 448 21.69 -27.50 8.29
C LEU A 448 22.73 -27.46 9.42
N GLU A 449 22.47 -26.72 10.50
CA GLU A 449 23.39 -26.65 11.64
C GLU A 449 23.45 -27.93 12.51
N LEU A 450 22.47 -28.83 12.39
CA LEU A 450 22.56 -30.18 12.96
C LEU A 450 23.46 -31.11 12.12
N TYR A 451 23.50 -30.94 10.79
CA TYR A 451 24.37 -31.71 9.89
C TYR A 451 25.75 -31.07 9.66
N ASN A 452 26.04 -29.91 10.26
CA ASN A 452 27.31 -29.21 10.14
C ASN A 452 28.46 -30.07 10.73
N PRO A 453 29.52 -30.39 9.96
CA PRO A 453 30.57 -31.35 10.35
C PRO A 453 31.57 -30.81 11.40
N SER A 454 31.11 -29.99 12.34
CA SER A 454 31.86 -29.45 13.48
C SER A 454 33.18 -28.76 13.09
N CYS A 455 33.05 -27.70 12.30
CA CYS A 455 34.11 -26.89 11.70
C CYS A 455 34.96 -26.07 12.69
N ARG A 456 35.62 -26.78 13.61
CA ARG A 456 36.41 -26.27 14.74
C ARG A 456 37.68 -27.09 15.03
N SER A 457 37.77 -28.33 14.53
CA SER A 457 38.95 -29.19 14.69
C SER A 457 40.01 -28.93 13.60
N SER A 458 41.28 -28.87 13.97
CA SER A 458 42.40 -28.43 13.11
C SER A 458 42.94 -29.48 12.12
N GLY A 459 42.19 -30.55 11.84
CA GLY A 459 42.59 -31.58 10.88
C GLY A 459 42.33 -31.18 9.42
N ALA A 460 43.30 -31.38 8.53
CA ALA A 460 43.18 -31.01 7.11
C ALA A 460 41.94 -31.61 6.41
N GLY A 461 41.60 -32.88 6.70
CA GLY A 461 40.38 -33.52 6.19
C GLY A 461 39.08 -32.89 6.70
N HIS A 462 39.07 -32.37 7.93
CA HIS A 462 37.91 -31.65 8.48
C HIS A 462 37.74 -30.28 7.80
N ALA A 463 38.83 -29.57 7.53
CA ALA A 463 38.79 -28.32 6.77
C ALA A 463 38.18 -28.52 5.36
N LEU A 464 38.57 -29.59 4.67
CA LEU A 464 38.00 -29.95 3.36
C LEU A 464 36.51 -30.33 3.44
N ALA A 465 36.11 -31.13 4.44
CA ALA A 465 34.71 -31.47 4.68
C ALA A 465 33.84 -30.22 4.91
N CYS A 466 34.34 -29.25 5.67
CA CYS A 466 33.69 -27.96 5.90
C CYS A 466 33.63 -27.08 4.64
N ALA A 467 34.72 -27.00 3.88
CA ALA A 467 34.77 -26.24 2.62
C ALA A 467 33.75 -26.77 1.59
N ASN A 468 33.60 -28.10 1.52
CA ASN A 468 32.56 -28.76 0.73
C ASN A 468 31.16 -28.46 1.31
N PHE A 469 30.92 -28.69 2.61
CA PHE A 469 29.61 -28.46 3.25
C PHE A 469 29.03 -27.07 2.95
N TYR A 470 29.77 -25.98 3.18
CA TYR A 470 29.25 -24.63 2.93
C TYR A 470 29.09 -24.29 1.44
N ARG A 471 29.88 -24.90 0.55
CA ARG A 471 29.66 -24.81 -0.91
C ARG A 471 28.36 -25.51 -1.29
N ASP A 472 28.18 -26.73 -0.81
CA ASP A 472 27.07 -27.61 -1.15
C ASP A 472 25.75 -27.04 -0.58
N VAL A 473 25.77 -26.42 0.60
CA VAL A 473 24.66 -25.62 1.13
C VAL A 473 24.33 -24.42 0.24
N MET A 474 25.32 -23.61 -0.15
CA MET A 474 25.11 -22.43 -1.00
C MET A 474 24.61 -22.77 -2.42
N SER A 475 24.89 -23.96 -2.92
CA SER A 475 24.49 -24.39 -4.26
C SER A 475 23.21 -25.23 -4.28
N PHE A 476 23.10 -26.27 -3.47
CA PHE A 476 21.97 -27.22 -3.56
C PHE A 476 20.69 -26.72 -2.87
N VAL A 477 20.77 -26.00 -1.74
CA VAL A 477 19.56 -25.52 -1.05
C VAL A 477 18.89 -24.36 -1.81
N PRO A 478 19.60 -23.29 -2.22
CA PRO A 478 19.06 -22.29 -3.13
C PRO A 478 18.75 -22.87 -4.52
N GLY A 479 19.55 -23.81 -5.02
CA GLY A 479 19.32 -24.53 -6.29
C GLY A 479 17.98 -25.27 -6.32
N GLY A 480 17.69 -26.06 -5.28
CA GLY A 480 16.40 -26.74 -5.13
C GLY A 480 15.22 -25.75 -5.08
N CYS A 481 15.40 -24.60 -4.45
CA CYS A 481 14.38 -23.54 -4.42
C CYS A 481 14.08 -22.97 -5.82
N VAL A 482 15.10 -22.66 -6.63
CA VAL A 482 14.85 -22.16 -8.01
C VAL A 482 14.30 -23.24 -8.94
N CYS A 483 14.71 -24.51 -8.79
CA CYS A 483 14.09 -25.63 -9.52
C CYS A 483 12.61 -25.80 -9.17
N ALA A 484 12.25 -25.72 -7.89
CA ALA A 484 10.85 -25.75 -7.45
C ALA A 484 10.04 -24.55 -7.97
N ILE A 485 10.63 -23.34 -7.96
CA ILE A 485 10.02 -22.14 -8.56
C ILE A 485 9.76 -22.34 -10.06
N LEU A 486 10.75 -22.81 -10.83
CA LEU A 486 10.60 -23.08 -12.26
C LEU A 486 9.47 -24.11 -12.51
N PHE A 487 9.44 -25.21 -11.76
CA PHE A 487 8.40 -26.25 -11.88
C PHE A 487 6.99 -25.69 -11.63
N ILE A 488 6.79 -24.94 -10.54
CA ILE A 488 5.50 -24.31 -10.23
C ILE A 488 5.12 -23.27 -11.29
N LEU A 489 6.08 -22.47 -11.78
CA LEU A 489 5.83 -21.49 -12.83
C LEU A 489 5.49 -22.14 -14.17
N PHE A 490 6.07 -23.28 -14.54
CA PHE A 490 5.65 -24.03 -15.73
C PHE A 490 4.17 -24.43 -15.62
N GLY A 491 3.79 -25.08 -14.51
CA GLY A 491 2.43 -25.59 -14.26
C GLY A 491 1.36 -24.55 -13.85
N MET A 492 1.70 -23.26 -13.75
CA MET A 492 0.76 -22.20 -13.35
C MET A 492 0.64 -21.12 -14.43
N ASP A 493 -0.59 -20.79 -14.86
CA ASP A 493 -0.83 -19.54 -15.58
C ASP A 493 -0.98 -18.38 -14.59
N ILE A 494 -0.21 -17.33 -14.84
CA ILE A 494 -0.20 -16.08 -14.06
C ILE A 494 -1.22 -15.08 -14.64
N ARG A 495 -1.58 -15.19 -15.92
CA ARG A 495 -2.43 -14.21 -16.61
C ARG A 495 -3.87 -14.17 -16.09
N GLY A 496 -4.35 -15.26 -15.49
CA GLY A 496 -5.65 -15.36 -14.83
C GLY A 496 -5.66 -15.19 -13.30
N LEU A 497 -4.52 -14.89 -12.65
CA LEU A 497 -4.46 -14.80 -11.18
C LEU A 497 -5.47 -13.77 -10.63
N GLY A 498 -6.26 -14.20 -9.65
CA GLY A 498 -7.28 -13.37 -9.01
C GLY A 498 -8.51 -13.06 -9.88
N GLN A 499 -8.59 -13.53 -11.14
CA GLN A 499 -9.77 -13.39 -11.99
C GLN A 499 -10.76 -14.55 -11.77
N ARG A 500 -11.62 -14.42 -10.76
CA ARG A 500 -12.77 -15.33 -10.61
C ARG A 500 -13.92 -14.79 -11.45
N GLY A 501 -14.12 -15.39 -12.63
CA GLY A 501 -15.15 -14.97 -13.56
C GLY A 501 -16.56 -15.32 -13.05
N THR A 502 -17.52 -14.43 -13.30
CA THR A 502 -18.97 -14.68 -13.22
C THR A 502 -19.44 -15.61 -14.36
N GLN A 503 -18.79 -16.77 -14.48
CA GLN A 503 -18.93 -17.69 -15.62
C GLN A 503 -20.18 -18.57 -15.54
N GLN A 504 -21.02 -18.39 -14.52
CA GLN A 504 -22.30 -19.10 -14.36
C GLN A 504 -23.52 -18.30 -14.87
N GLN A 505 -23.31 -17.08 -15.38
CA GLN A 505 -24.38 -16.19 -15.87
C GLN A 505 -24.30 -15.87 -17.37
N ARG A 506 -23.51 -16.64 -18.15
CA ARG A 506 -23.38 -16.50 -19.61
C ARG A 506 -23.89 -17.71 -20.42
N SER A 507 -24.65 -18.60 -19.77
CA SER A 507 -25.39 -19.71 -20.38
C SER A 507 -26.90 -19.58 -20.15
N GLY A 508 -27.38 -18.36 -19.91
CA GLY A 508 -28.75 -18.07 -19.45
C GLY A 508 -29.35 -16.85 -20.15
N THR A 509 -29.36 -16.84 -21.48
CA THR A 509 -30.06 -15.83 -22.27
C THR A 509 -30.75 -16.48 -23.48
N VAL A 510 -32.06 -16.25 -23.60
CA VAL A 510 -32.90 -16.57 -24.76
C VAL A 510 -32.88 -18.03 -25.22
N ARG A 511 -33.66 -18.87 -24.53
CA ARG A 511 -34.51 -19.85 -25.23
C ARG A 511 -35.95 -19.35 -25.08
N ARG A 512 -36.61 -19.04 -26.20
CA ARG A 512 -38.03 -18.68 -26.21
C ARG A 512 -38.85 -19.90 -25.79
N GLU A 513 -39.94 -19.66 -25.06
CA GLU A 513 -41.02 -20.63 -24.96
C GLU A 513 -41.83 -20.57 -26.26
N ASP A 514 -41.89 -21.69 -26.96
CA ASP A 514 -42.97 -22.09 -27.86
C ASP A 514 -43.04 -23.63 -27.70
N GLY A 515 -44.24 -24.18 -27.49
CA GLY A 515 -44.44 -25.55 -27.03
C GLY A 515 -44.75 -26.55 -28.14
N GLY A 516 -44.55 -27.84 -27.85
CA GLY A 516 -44.97 -28.95 -28.74
C GLY A 516 -44.31 -30.28 -28.39
N ASP A 517 -45.15 -31.32 -28.31
CA ASP A 517 -44.90 -32.73 -28.64
C ASP A 517 -43.72 -33.52 -28.00
N LEU A 518 -44.10 -34.40 -27.06
CA LEU A 518 -44.18 -35.88 -27.23
C LEU A 518 -43.09 -36.59 -28.09
N MET A 519 -42.59 -37.79 -27.78
CA MET A 519 -42.53 -38.70 -26.61
C MET A 519 -41.72 -39.95 -27.07
N ALA A 520 -41.11 -40.73 -26.14
CA ALA A 520 -40.42 -42.02 -26.40
C ALA A 520 -39.18 -41.97 -27.35
N GLU A 521 -38.32 -42.98 -27.50
CA GLU A 521 -38.18 -44.34 -26.89
C GLU A 521 -36.67 -44.60 -26.66
N ASP A 522 -36.20 -44.91 -25.46
CA ASP A 522 -35.91 -46.23 -24.85
C ASP A 522 -34.55 -46.91 -25.19
N ARG A 523 -33.73 -47.05 -24.14
CA ARG A 523 -32.82 -48.17 -23.77
C ARG A 523 -31.84 -48.88 -24.75
N ARG A 524 -30.60 -49.00 -24.23
CA ARG A 524 -29.76 -50.24 -24.11
C ARG A 524 -29.19 -50.84 -25.44
N GLU A 525 -28.18 -51.72 -25.46
CA GLU A 525 -27.25 -52.23 -24.43
C GLU A 525 -25.87 -52.62 -25.06
N THR A 526 -24.82 -52.65 -24.23
CA THR A 526 -23.56 -53.46 -24.27
C THR A 526 -22.78 -53.85 -25.56
N GLU A 527 -21.44 -53.84 -25.41
CA GLU A 527 -20.46 -54.84 -25.95
C GLU A 527 -20.12 -54.85 -27.47
N GLN A 528 -18.97 -55.34 -27.98
CA GLN A 528 -17.64 -55.69 -27.39
C GLN A 528 -16.56 -55.92 -28.49
N ASP A 529 -15.27 -55.76 -28.10
CA ASP A 529 -14.01 -56.30 -28.69
C ASP A 529 -13.43 -55.83 -30.06
N ARG A 530 -12.08 -55.83 -30.07
CA ARG A 530 -11.13 -56.11 -31.19
C ARG A 530 -11.10 -55.20 -32.44
N SER A 531 -9.97 -55.07 -33.18
CA SER A 531 -8.53 -55.31 -32.91
C SER A 531 -7.66 -54.86 -34.11
N LEU A 532 -6.32 -54.91 -33.95
CA LEU A 532 -5.27 -54.86 -34.99
C LEU A 532 -5.02 -53.49 -35.67
N LEU A 533 -3.91 -53.30 -36.43
CA LEU A 533 -2.47 -53.35 -36.09
C LEU A 533 -1.64 -52.91 -37.32
N HIS A 534 -0.40 -52.43 -37.13
CA HIS A 534 0.60 -52.11 -38.19
C HIS A 534 0.21 -50.96 -39.17
N SER A 535 1.11 -50.30 -39.94
CA SER A 535 2.57 -50.48 -40.14
C SER A 535 3.28 -49.19 -40.63
N ILE A 536 4.48 -48.92 -40.08
CA ILE A 536 5.79 -48.59 -40.74
C ILE A 536 5.88 -47.44 -41.80
N GLY A 537 6.96 -46.63 -41.75
CA GLY A 537 7.35 -45.62 -42.76
C GLY A 537 8.18 -46.16 -43.96
N PRO A 538 8.81 -45.31 -44.81
CA PRO A 538 10.14 -44.77 -44.49
C PRO A 538 10.38 -43.32 -45.04
N ALA A 539 11.56 -43.01 -45.63
CA ALA A 539 12.06 -41.63 -45.88
C ALA A 539 12.91 -41.49 -47.18
N PHE A 540 13.48 -40.29 -47.44
CA PHE A 540 14.44 -39.89 -48.51
C PHE A 540 13.84 -39.74 -49.95
N ASP A 541 14.33 -38.92 -50.91
CA ASP A 541 15.47 -37.96 -50.95
C ASP A 541 15.27 -36.75 -51.95
N LEU A 542 16.32 -35.93 -52.12
CA LEU A 542 16.53 -34.67 -52.89
C LEU A 542 16.58 -34.73 -54.44
N SER A 543 16.48 -33.56 -55.09
CA SER A 543 17.02 -33.32 -56.46
C SER A 543 17.37 -31.84 -56.82
N HIS A 544 18.67 -31.49 -56.69
CA HIS A 544 19.48 -30.63 -57.59
C HIS A 544 19.25 -29.08 -57.76
N PRO A 545 20.23 -28.29 -58.30
CA PRO A 545 20.55 -26.93 -57.78
C PRO A 545 20.84 -25.77 -58.78
N ALA A 546 21.06 -24.56 -58.23
CA ALA A 546 21.92 -23.43 -58.74
C ALA A 546 21.59 -22.76 -60.10
N PRO A 547 21.80 -21.43 -60.32
CA PRO A 547 22.98 -20.64 -59.92
C PRO A 547 22.66 -19.22 -59.36
N ALA A 548 23.49 -18.20 -59.62
CA ALA A 548 23.64 -16.97 -58.83
C ALA A 548 23.21 -15.63 -59.48
N ILE A 549 23.18 -14.58 -58.63
CA ILE A 549 22.83 -13.15 -58.78
C ILE A 549 23.33 -12.47 -60.09
N PRO A 550 22.58 -11.48 -60.61
CA PRO A 550 23.02 -10.07 -60.42
C PRO A 550 21.90 -9.00 -60.26
N THR A 551 22.08 -8.05 -59.32
CA THR A 551 21.60 -6.63 -59.31
C THR A 551 20.08 -6.31 -59.44
N LEU A 552 19.49 -5.21 -58.91
CA LEU A 552 19.96 -4.01 -58.19
C LEU A 552 18.77 -3.36 -57.41
N ALA A 553 19.04 -2.58 -56.34
CA ALA A 553 18.19 -1.57 -55.65
C ALA A 553 16.70 -1.92 -55.31
N GLU A 554 16.25 -1.85 -54.05
CA GLU A 554 16.02 -0.61 -53.29
C GLU A 554 16.29 -0.76 -51.76
N HIS A 555 16.15 0.33 -50.99
CA HIS A 555 16.42 0.38 -49.55
C HIS A 555 15.25 0.98 -48.74
N SER A 556 15.07 0.50 -47.51
CA SER A 556 14.05 0.98 -46.56
C SER A 556 14.69 1.89 -45.51
N GLU A 557 14.24 3.15 -45.40
CA GLU A 557 14.79 4.13 -44.46
C GLU A 557 14.14 4.11 -43.06
N GLU A 558 14.90 4.52 -42.04
CA GLU A 558 14.41 4.74 -40.67
C GLU A 558 13.73 6.12 -40.49
N PRO A 559 12.68 6.26 -39.66
CA PRO A 559 12.12 7.56 -39.30
C PRO A 559 13.06 8.35 -38.35
N PRO A 560 13.42 9.61 -38.66
CA PRO A 560 14.49 10.34 -37.96
C PRO A 560 14.06 10.96 -36.60
N LYS A 561 15.00 10.93 -35.64
CA LYS A 561 14.86 11.55 -34.32
C LYS A 561 15.06 13.08 -34.41
N LYS A 562 14.03 13.89 -34.17
CA LYS A 562 14.17 15.35 -34.01
C LYS A 562 14.47 15.73 -32.56
N ALA A 563 15.61 16.40 -32.34
CA ALA A 563 15.96 16.99 -31.04
C ALA A 563 15.34 18.39 -30.90
N ILE A 564 14.73 18.69 -29.75
CA ILE A 564 14.18 20.01 -29.44
C ILE A 564 15.26 20.85 -28.73
N LYS A 565 15.72 21.93 -29.38
CA LYS A 565 16.59 22.93 -28.75
C LYS A 565 15.77 23.87 -27.87
N VAL A 566 16.25 24.12 -26.65
CA VAL A 566 15.70 25.13 -25.74
C VAL A 566 16.12 26.53 -26.22
N GLY A 567 15.18 27.48 -26.29
CA GLY A 567 15.55 28.89 -26.50
C GLY A 567 14.45 29.82 -27.03
N ARG A 568 13.52 30.26 -26.17
CA ARG A 568 12.94 31.62 -26.20
C ARG A 568 12.28 31.95 -24.86
N THR A 569 12.36 33.21 -24.47
CA THR A 569 11.90 33.72 -23.16
C THR A 569 10.40 33.97 -23.13
N LEU A 570 9.76 33.65 -22.00
CA LEU A 570 8.39 34.08 -21.70
C LEU A 570 8.36 35.59 -21.46
N ARG A 571 7.53 36.33 -22.20
CA ARG A 571 7.08 37.67 -21.80
C ARG A 571 5.89 37.52 -20.84
N HIS A 572 5.74 38.45 -19.90
CA HIS A 572 4.86 38.29 -18.74
C HIS A 572 3.82 39.40 -18.67
N ASP A 573 2.73 39.26 -19.42
CA ASP A 573 1.64 40.24 -19.47
C ASP A 573 0.43 39.77 -18.63
N ASN A 574 0.36 40.25 -17.39
CA ASN A 574 -0.79 40.03 -16.49
C ASN A 574 -1.84 41.13 -16.70
N ALA A 575 -2.88 40.86 -17.50
CA ALA A 575 -4.03 41.75 -17.65
C ALA A 575 -5.35 40.96 -17.74
N THR A 576 -5.90 40.57 -16.59
CA THR A 576 -7.24 39.97 -16.51
C THR A 576 -8.29 41.08 -16.44
N ASP A 577 -9.07 41.29 -17.50
CA ASP A 577 -10.26 42.16 -17.42
C ASP A 577 -11.30 41.52 -16.50
N THR A 578 -11.75 42.29 -15.49
CA THR A 578 -12.70 41.84 -14.47
C THR A 578 -14.14 42.34 -14.70
N ARG A 579 -14.49 42.78 -15.92
CA ARG A 579 -15.84 43.24 -16.29
C ARG A 579 -16.84 42.09 -16.48
N VAL A 580 -17.30 41.50 -15.38
CA VAL A 580 -18.44 40.56 -15.37
C VAL A 580 -19.75 41.33 -15.55
N CYS A 581 -20.33 41.28 -16.75
CA CYS A 581 -21.62 41.90 -17.04
C CYS A 581 -22.77 40.97 -16.61
N ALA A 582 -23.48 41.32 -15.52
CA ALA A 582 -24.54 40.49 -14.96
C ALA A 582 -25.86 40.59 -15.78
N LYS A 583 -26.19 39.55 -16.55
CA LYS A 583 -27.51 39.46 -17.21
C LYS A 583 -28.60 39.02 -16.22
N LYS A 584 -29.73 39.70 -16.32
CA LYS A 584 -30.91 39.60 -15.45
C LYS A 584 -31.69 38.31 -15.72
N ILE A 585 -32.03 37.55 -14.67
CA ILE A 585 -32.86 36.34 -14.79
C ILE A 585 -34.34 36.75 -14.87
N ALA A 586 -35.03 36.30 -15.92
CA ALA A 586 -36.48 36.23 -16.00
C ALA A 586 -36.94 34.78 -15.84
N ILE A 587 -38.18 34.56 -15.38
CA ILE A 587 -38.78 33.25 -15.13
C ILE A 587 -40.25 33.31 -15.61
N VAL A 588 -40.83 32.14 -15.91
CA VAL A 588 -42.23 31.83 -16.23
C VAL A 588 -42.49 31.62 -17.73
N GLU A 589 -43.49 30.77 -18.01
CA GLU A 589 -44.08 30.44 -19.32
C GLU A 589 -43.22 29.70 -20.36
N GLN A 590 -43.15 28.37 -20.17
CA GLN A 590 -43.44 27.39 -21.23
C GLN A 590 -43.70 25.98 -20.63
N LEU A 591 -44.92 25.78 -20.12
CA LEU A 591 -45.47 24.50 -19.63
C LEU A 591 -46.91 24.31 -20.14
N ARG A 592 -47.04 24.26 -21.47
CA ARG A 592 -48.21 24.00 -22.34
C ARG A 592 -47.69 24.14 -23.78
N GLY A 593 -48.01 23.31 -24.77
CA GLY A 593 -48.75 22.04 -24.81
C GLY A 593 -48.46 21.35 -26.17
N GLU A 594 -49.03 20.16 -26.41
CA GLU A 594 -48.84 19.41 -27.67
C GLU A 594 -49.83 19.87 -28.77
N GLY A 595 -49.46 19.68 -30.05
CA GLY A 595 -50.32 19.94 -31.23
C GLY A 595 -49.52 20.11 -32.53
N ASP A 596 -49.98 19.50 -33.62
CA ASP A 596 -49.31 19.46 -34.94
C ASP A 596 -49.52 20.72 -35.81
N GLU A 597 -48.55 21.06 -36.68
CA GLU A 597 -48.70 21.33 -38.14
C GLU A 597 -47.39 21.89 -38.79
N VAL A 598 -47.25 21.73 -40.12
CA VAL A 598 -46.05 22.00 -40.96
C VAL A 598 -46.53 22.20 -42.43
N PRO A 599 -45.89 23.01 -43.34
CA PRO A 599 -44.80 24.01 -43.24
C PRO A 599 -45.35 25.47 -43.45
N ASP A 600 -44.61 26.59 -43.69
CA ASP A 600 -43.44 26.78 -44.56
C ASP A 600 -42.70 28.15 -44.45
N SER A 601 -41.42 28.15 -44.83
CA SER A 601 -40.54 29.25 -45.26
C SER A 601 -40.13 30.43 -44.32
N SER A 602 -38.82 30.69 -44.30
CA SER A 602 -38.15 32.02 -44.14
C SER A 602 -38.12 32.79 -42.79
N THR A 603 -37.36 32.29 -41.81
CA THR A 603 -36.33 33.11 -41.11
C THR A 603 -35.37 32.24 -40.29
N ASP A 604 -34.05 32.48 -40.39
CA ASP A 604 -33.04 31.68 -39.69
C ASP A 604 -33.00 31.95 -38.17
N ALA A 605 -33.25 30.91 -37.37
CA ALA A 605 -33.35 30.99 -35.92
C ALA A 605 -32.14 30.33 -35.21
N VAL A 606 -31.21 31.13 -34.70
CA VAL A 606 -30.13 30.64 -33.81
C VAL A 606 -30.62 30.58 -32.37
N VAL A 607 -31.43 29.56 -32.06
CA VAL A 607 -31.87 29.27 -30.69
C VAL A 607 -30.73 28.62 -29.90
N HIS A 608 -30.01 29.41 -29.10
CA HIS A 608 -28.93 28.91 -28.24
C HIS A 608 -29.46 27.98 -27.12
N ARG A 609 -29.50 26.67 -27.40
CA ARG A 609 -29.71 25.62 -26.40
C ARG A 609 -28.52 25.57 -25.42
N HIS A 610 -28.74 25.98 -24.17
CA HIS A 610 -27.80 25.64 -23.09
C HIS A 610 -28.02 24.18 -22.61
N PRO A 611 -26.96 23.36 -22.45
CA PRO A 611 -27.10 22.01 -21.91
C PRO A 611 -27.61 22.01 -20.46
N GLN A 612 -28.66 21.25 -20.17
CA GLN A 612 -29.08 20.98 -18.79
C GLN A 612 -28.07 20.05 -18.12
N LYS A 613 -27.37 20.53 -17.10
CA LYS A 613 -26.42 19.71 -16.32
C LYS A 613 -27.14 18.61 -15.55
N GLY A 614 -26.73 17.37 -15.75
CA GLY A 614 -27.29 16.21 -15.07
C GLY A 614 -26.99 16.21 -13.56
N LEU A 615 -27.89 15.63 -12.78
CA LEU A 615 -27.79 15.54 -11.31
C LEU A 615 -26.45 14.94 -10.84
N ASP A 616 -25.91 13.97 -11.59
CA ASP A 616 -24.62 13.33 -11.33
C ASP A 616 -23.41 14.29 -11.47
N GLU A 617 -23.50 15.29 -12.35
CA GLU A 617 -22.46 16.31 -12.51
C GLU A 617 -22.52 17.33 -11.37
N LEU A 618 -23.74 17.74 -11.00
CA LEU A 618 -23.98 18.66 -9.89
C LEU A 618 -23.59 18.03 -8.54
N VAL A 619 -23.90 16.74 -8.32
CA VAL A 619 -23.50 16.00 -7.12
C VAL A 619 -21.98 15.82 -7.05
N ALA A 620 -21.27 15.70 -8.18
CA ALA A 620 -19.82 15.76 -8.20
C ALA A 620 -19.29 17.17 -7.84
N GLN A 621 -19.97 18.24 -8.28
CA GLN A 621 -19.59 19.63 -8.00
C GLN A 621 -19.87 20.07 -6.56
N LEU A 622 -20.74 19.37 -5.80
CA LEU A 622 -20.89 19.57 -4.35
C LEU A 622 -19.55 19.47 -3.61
N GLY A 623 -18.69 18.51 -3.99
CA GLY A 623 -17.37 18.30 -3.38
C GLY A 623 -16.29 19.29 -3.82
N HIS A 624 -16.59 20.22 -4.73
CA HIS A 624 -15.58 21.05 -5.39
C HIS A 624 -14.91 22.07 -4.45
N TYR A 625 -13.61 22.31 -4.62
CA TYR A 625 -12.84 23.18 -3.71
C TYR A 625 -13.27 24.65 -3.76
N ASN A 626 -13.65 25.17 -4.93
CA ASN A 626 -14.17 26.53 -5.09
C ASN A 626 -15.56 26.67 -4.43
N GLU A 627 -15.70 27.57 -3.45
CA GLU A 627 -16.93 27.78 -2.67
C GLU A 627 -18.10 28.32 -3.51
N ASN A 628 -17.84 29.04 -4.61
CA ASN A 628 -18.89 29.49 -5.54
C ASN A 628 -19.49 28.28 -6.30
N ILE A 629 -18.63 27.45 -6.90
CA ILE A 629 -19.06 26.22 -7.60
C ILE A 629 -19.80 25.28 -6.64
N CYS A 630 -19.32 25.13 -5.41
CA CYS A 630 -20.00 24.35 -4.37
C CYS A 630 -21.37 24.92 -3.99
N ARG A 631 -21.49 26.25 -3.78
CA ARG A 631 -22.77 26.95 -3.53
C ARG A 631 -23.76 26.73 -4.68
N ASP A 632 -23.31 26.90 -5.91
CA ASP A 632 -24.15 26.83 -7.09
C ASP A 632 -24.60 25.38 -7.37
N ALA A 633 -23.73 24.40 -7.08
CA ALA A 633 -24.09 22.99 -7.04
C ALA A 633 -25.10 22.65 -5.93
N ILE A 634 -24.93 23.15 -4.69
CA ILE A 634 -25.93 23.00 -3.61
C ILE A 634 -27.29 23.56 -4.06
N HIS A 635 -27.29 24.68 -4.77
CA HIS A 635 -28.52 25.27 -5.31
C HIS A 635 -29.15 24.42 -6.42
N GLY A 636 -28.36 23.99 -7.41
CA GLY A 636 -28.82 23.17 -8.53
C GLY A 636 -29.34 21.79 -8.12
N VAL A 637 -28.61 21.08 -7.24
CA VAL A 637 -29.05 19.80 -6.67
C VAL A 637 -30.37 19.98 -5.91
N ARG A 638 -30.50 21.03 -5.08
CA ARG A 638 -31.74 21.31 -4.34
C ARG A 638 -32.92 21.69 -5.26
N LEU A 639 -32.68 22.27 -6.44
CA LEU A 639 -33.72 22.52 -7.43
C LEU A 639 -34.20 21.22 -8.08
N GLN A 640 -33.29 20.40 -8.64
CA GLN A 640 -33.66 19.15 -9.31
C GLN A 640 -34.33 18.14 -8.36
N LEU A 641 -33.91 18.08 -7.10
CA LEU A 641 -34.51 17.19 -6.10
C LEU A 641 -35.85 17.68 -5.53
N LYS A 642 -36.21 18.96 -5.72
CA LYS A 642 -37.42 19.56 -5.13
C LYS A 642 -38.70 18.86 -5.61
N ASP A 643 -38.75 18.55 -6.89
CA ASP A 643 -39.94 18.11 -7.61
C ASP A 643 -39.77 16.67 -8.16
N SER A 644 -38.82 15.89 -7.61
CA SER A 644 -38.48 14.53 -8.09
C SER A 644 -37.95 13.60 -6.99
N SER A 645 -38.85 13.10 -6.15
CA SER A 645 -38.56 12.16 -5.05
C SER A 645 -37.96 10.83 -5.53
N GLU A 646 -38.30 10.37 -6.73
CA GLU A 646 -37.70 9.17 -7.36
C GLU A 646 -36.21 9.38 -7.70
N GLN A 647 -35.83 10.57 -8.21
CA GLN A 647 -34.42 10.87 -8.48
C GLN A 647 -33.60 10.90 -7.18
N LEU A 648 -34.16 11.45 -6.09
CA LEU A 648 -33.55 11.42 -4.77
C LEU A 648 -33.25 9.99 -4.31
N ARG A 649 -34.24 9.09 -4.38
CA ARG A 649 -34.08 7.67 -4.00
C ARG A 649 -32.92 7.00 -4.76
N ARG A 650 -32.83 7.23 -6.08
CA ARG A 650 -31.79 6.65 -6.94
C ARG A 650 -30.38 7.22 -6.68
N HIS A 651 -30.26 8.47 -6.23
CA HIS A 651 -28.97 9.16 -6.09
C HIS A 651 -28.45 9.29 -4.64
N LEU A 652 -29.20 8.83 -3.62
CA LEU A 652 -28.80 8.81 -2.20
C LEU A 652 -27.36 8.32 -1.98
N ARG A 653 -26.94 7.26 -2.68
CA ARG A 653 -25.58 6.68 -2.59
C ARG A 653 -24.46 7.66 -2.94
N LYS A 654 -24.71 8.64 -3.82
CA LYS A 654 -23.75 9.70 -4.21
C LYS A 654 -23.97 10.98 -3.39
N ILE A 655 -25.22 11.30 -3.09
CA ILE A 655 -25.63 12.50 -2.35
C ILE A 655 -25.18 12.47 -0.88
N ILE A 656 -25.36 11.35 -0.17
CA ILE A 656 -25.01 11.25 1.27
C ILE A 656 -23.50 11.45 1.53
N PRO A 657 -22.56 10.81 0.80
CA PRO A 657 -21.13 11.08 0.96
C PRO A 657 -20.75 12.53 0.62
N ALA A 658 -21.34 13.10 -0.44
CA ALA A 658 -21.07 14.48 -0.84
C ALA A 658 -21.52 15.48 0.24
N ILE A 659 -22.77 15.36 0.72
CA ILE A 659 -23.31 16.17 1.82
C ILE A 659 -22.54 15.93 3.12
N GLY A 660 -22.18 14.69 3.43
CA GLY A 660 -21.39 14.34 4.60
C GLY A 660 -20.02 15.02 4.62
N SER A 661 -19.37 15.11 3.46
CA SER A 661 -18.12 15.87 3.31
C SER A 661 -18.32 17.38 3.56
N LEU A 662 -19.48 17.93 3.17
CA LEU A 662 -19.84 19.33 3.38
C LEU A 662 -20.23 19.65 4.84
N ILE A 663 -20.87 18.73 5.55
CA ILE A 663 -21.12 18.86 7.00
C ILE A 663 -19.81 19.04 7.77
N ASN A 664 -18.75 18.34 7.35
CA ASN A 664 -17.42 18.37 7.96
C ASN A 664 -16.50 19.46 7.33
N ARG A 665 -17.05 20.35 6.49
CA ARG A 665 -16.32 21.42 5.81
C ARG A 665 -16.69 22.79 6.38
N GLU A 666 -15.68 23.62 6.52
CA GLU A 666 -15.86 25.02 6.92
C GLU A 666 -16.25 25.86 5.70
N LEU A 667 -17.55 26.10 5.57
CA LEU A 667 -18.13 27.02 4.59
C LEU A 667 -18.12 28.44 5.17
N LYS A 668 -17.47 29.39 4.48
CA LYS A 668 -17.34 30.77 4.97
C LYS A 668 -18.70 31.46 4.99
N SER A 669 -19.48 31.32 3.91
CA SER A 669 -20.80 31.92 3.78
C SER A 669 -21.85 31.26 4.68
N THR A 670 -22.46 32.05 5.57
CA THR A 670 -23.62 31.63 6.38
C THR A 670 -24.84 31.32 5.49
N ALA A 671 -24.99 32.00 4.35
CA ALA A 671 -26.05 31.69 3.39
C ALA A 671 -25.86 30.29 2.76
N THR A 672 -24.62 29.93 2.40
CA THR A 672 -24.31 28.59 1.86
C THR A 672 -24.52 27.49 2.91
N ARG A 673 -24.18 27.74 4.19
CA ARG A 673 -24.51 26.83 5.30
C ARG A 673 -26.03 26.63 5.46
N ASN A 674 -26.83 27.69 5.34
CA ASN A 674 -28.29 27.60 5.41
C ASN A 674 -28.90 26.87 4.19
N GLN A 675 -28.31 27.02 3.00
CA GLN A 675 -28.71 26.26 1.81
C GLN A 675 -28.37 24.76 1.96
N LEU A 676 -27.18 24.43 2.49
CA LEU A 676 -26.78 23.06 2.81
C LEU A 676 -27.72 22.42 3.83
N LYS A 677 -28.11 23.16 4.90
CA LYS A 677 -29.08 22.65 5.88
C LYS A 677 -30.42 22.29 5.23
N ARG A 678 -30.95 23.17 4.36
CA ARG A 678 -32.20 22.89 3.61
C ARG A 678 -32.09 21.70 2.64
N LEU A 679 -30.91 21.47 2.06
CA LEU A 679 -30.65 20.26 1.26
C LEU A 679 -30.61 18.99 2.15
N ILE A 680 -30.04 19.07 3.35
CA ILE A 680 -30.07 17.98 4.34
C ILE A 680 -31.50 17.68 4.82
N GLU A 681 -32.29 18.72 5.10
CA GLU A 681 -33.72 18.60 5.48
C GLU A 681 -34.54 17.88 4.39
N MET A 682 -34.25 18.15 3.12
CA MET A 682 -34.85 17.49 1.95
C MET A 682 -34.38 16.02 1.80
N VAL A 683 -33.10 15.71 2.01
CA VAL A 683 -32.61 14.32 2.02
C VAL A 683 -33.20 13.53 3.19
N CYS A 684 -33.41 14.18 4.34
CA CYS A 684 -34.11 13.63 5.50
C CYS A 684 -35.65 13.67 5.34
N ALA A 685 -36.20 13.87 4.14
CA ALA A 685 -37.63 13.68 3.86
C ALA A 685 -37.94 12.28 3.30
N VAL A 686 -36.91 11.46 3.05
CA VAL A 686 -37.06 10.10 2.51
C VAL A 686 -37.50 9.11 3.61
N PRO A 687 -38.39 8.13 3.31
CA PRO A 687 -38.78 7.07 4.25
C PRO A 687 -37.61 6.28 4.85
N SER A 688 -37.85 5.72 6.04
CA SER A 688 -36.85 5.04 6.86
C SER A 688 -36.30 3.77 6.21
N GLU A 689 -37.08 3.03 5.40
CA GLU A 689 -36.59 1.82 4.72
C GLU A 689 -35.47 2.17 3.74
N VAL A 690 -35.64 3.24 2.96
CA VAL A 690 -34.69 3.62 1.89
C VAL A 690 -33.40 4.18 2.48
N ILE A 691 -33.48 5.03 3.51
CA ILE A 691 -32.28 5.63 4.13
C ILE A 691 -31.51 4.63 5.01
N SER A 692 -32.15 3.57 5.53
CA SER A 692 -31.56 2.59 6.46
C SER A 692 -30.16 2.11 6.04
N SER A 693 -30.03 1.71 4.77
CA SER A 693 -28.79 1.23 4.13
C SER A 693 -27.63 2.25 4.11
N HIS A 694 -27.94 3.54 4.23
CA HIS A 694 -26.97 4.64 4.23
C HIS A 694 -26.90 5.37 5.59
N PHE A 695 -27.81 5.08 6.51
CA PHE A 695 -28.01 5.78 7.78
C PHE A 695 -26.78 5.71 8.69
N GLY A 696 -26.11 4.56 8.74
CA GLY A 696 -24.87 4.38 9.50
C GLY A 696 -23.73 5.29 9.02
N LEU A 697 -23.56 5.42 7.70
CA LEU A 697 -22.59 6.34 7.10
C LEU A 697 -22.95 7.80 7.40
N PHE A 698 -24.21 8.19 7.24
CA PHE A 698 -24.66 9.55 7.48
C PHE A 698 -24.51 9.96 8.96
N CYS A 699 -24.85 9.06 9.89
CA CYS A 699 -24.54 9.23 11.32
C CYS A 699 -23.04 9.37 11.56
N GLY A 700 -22.19 8.60 10.86
CA GLY A 700 -20.73 8.75 10.93
C GLY A 700 -20.27 10.17 10.63
N TYR A 701 -20.74 10.75 9.52
CA TYR A 701 -20.48 12.14 9.11
C TYR A 701 -20.91 13.16 10.16
N VAL A 702 -22.11 13.00 10.73
CA VAL A 702 -22.65 13.88 11.78
C VAL A 702 -21.83 13.80 13.07
N LEU A 703 -21.55 12.60 13.56
CA LEU A 703 -20.80 12.39 14.81
C LEU A 703 -19.35 12.88 14.72
N THR A 704 -18.75 12.83 13.53
CA THR A 704 -17.39 13.37 13.32
C THR A 704 -17.37 14.90 13.37
N GLY A 705 -18.35 15.57 12.75
CA GLY A 705 -18.46 17.02 12.83
C GLY A 705 -18.82 17.54 14.23
N ILE A 706 -19.56 16.75 15.02
CA ILE A 706 -19.76 17.01 16.46
C ILE A 706 -18.43 17.00 17.23
N SER A 707 -17.47 16.16 16.85
CA SER A 707 -16.14 16.10 17.46
C SER A 707 -15.15 17.17 16.97
N ASP A 708 -15.51 17.96 15.95
CA ASP A 708 -14.63 19.00 15.40
C ASP A 708 -14.37 20.12 16.41
N VAL A 709 -13.15 20.69 16.33
CA VAL A 709 -12.71 21.82 17.15
C VAL A 709 -13.52 23.07 16.79
N ARG A 710 -13.84 23.26 15.52
CA ARG A 710 -14.45 24.46 14.95
C ARG A 710 -15.94 24.54 15.26
N ALA A 711 -16.35 25.62 15.92
CA ALA A 711 -17.73 25.84 16.33
C ALA A 711 -18.76 25.80 15.17
N PRO A 712 -18.52 26.38 13.96
CA PRO A 712 -19.52 26.36 12.89
C PRO A 712 -19.88 24.95 12.41
N ILE A 713 -18.90 24.04 12.34
CA ILE A 713 -19.10 22.63 11.95
C ILE A 713 -19.82 21.87 13.06
N ARG A 714 -19.40 22.04 14.31
CA ARG A 714 -20.03 21.40 15.47
C ARG A 714 -21.49 21.80 15.62
N THR A 715 -21.82 23.08 15.44
CA THR A 715 -23.21 23.59 15.46
C THR A 715 -24.05 23.05 14.30
N LEU A 716 -23.53 23.02 13.07
CA LEU A 716 -24.24 22.42 11.93
C LEU A 716 -24.50 20.93 12.17
N SER A 717 -23.50 20.20 12.67
CA SER A 717 -23.61 18.77 12.92
C SER A 717 -24.59 18.45 14.06
N PHE A 718 -24.66 19.30 15.09
CA PHE A 718 -25.64 19.18 16.17
C PHE A 718 -27.08 19.44 15.67
N ASP A 719 -27.29 20.45 14.81
CA ASP A 719 -28.57 20.69 14.14
C ASP A 719 -29.02 19.46 13.31
N VAL A 720 -28.09 18.80 12.60
CA VAL A 720 -28.40 17.59 11.81
C VAL A 720 -28.64 16.37 12.70
N LEU A 721 -27.92 16.20 13.82
CA LEU A 721 -28.21 15.12 14.77
C LEU A 721 -29.61 15.24 15.36
N THR A 722 -30.02 16.46 15.71
CA THR A 722 -31.35 16.75 16.26
C THR A 722 -32.45 16.37 15.25
N LEU A 723 -32.26 16.75 13.97
CA LEU A 723 -33.14 16.36 12.87
C LEU A 723 -33.20 14.83 12.65
N LEU A 724 -32.08 14.11 12.81
CA LEU A 724 -32.04 12.66 12.69
C LEU A 724 -32.79 11.96 13.83
N LEU A 725 -32.63 12.43 15.08
CA LEU A 725 -33.40 11.94 16.23
C LEU A 725 -34.91 12.12 16.00
N GLN A 726 -35.32 13.33 15.58
CA GLN A 726 -36.74 13.69 15.34
C GLN A 726 -37.42 12.92 14.20
N LYS A 727 -36.67 12.42 13.21
CA LYS A 727 -37.26 11.76 12.02
C LYS A 727 -37.01 10.27 11.89
N TYR A 728 -35.99 9.74 12.56
CA TYR A 728 -35.55 8.36 12.38
C TYR A 728 -35.33 7.65 13.72
N GLU A 729 -36.25 7.85 14.66
CA GLU A 729 -36.24 7.32 16.03
C GLU A 729 -35.78 5.84 16.08
N ARG A 730 -36.44 4.96 15.33
CA ARG A 730 -36.17 3.51 15.30
C ARG A 730 -34.80 3.14 14.72
N LEU A 731 -34.21 3.98 13.86
CA LEU A 731 -32.85 3.78 13.35
C LEU A 731 -31.80 4.37 14.32
N CYS A 732 -32.14 5.48 15.00
CA CYS A 732 -31.33 6.06 16.07
C CYS A 732 -31.23 5.10 17.27
N SER A 733 -32.37 4.56 17.73
CA SER A 733 -32.45 3.66 18.89
C SER A 733 -31.78 2.30 18.67
N GLN A 734 -31.43 1.94 17.43
CA GLN A 734 -30.59 0.79 17.11
C GLN A 734 -29.09 1.12 17.03
N ASN A 735 -28.71 2.40 16.97
CA ASN A 735 -27.34 2.85 16.70
C ASN A 735 -26.54 3.09 18.00
N ARG A 736 -25.83 2.04 18.46
CA ARG A 736 -24.97 2.06 19.67
C ARG A 736 -23.90 3.16 19.69
N GLU A 737 -23.44 3.61 18.53
CA GLU A 737 -22.43 4.65 18.42
C GLU A 737 -23.02 6.07 18.46
N LEU A 738 -24.33 6.23 18.17
CA LEU A 738 -25.04 7.50 18.33
C LEU A 738 -25.31 7.78 19.81
N PHE A 739 -25.78 6.78 20.56
CA PHE A 739 -25.95 6.84 22.02
C PHE A 739 -24.65 7.24 22.75
N SER A 740 -23.58 6.49 22.52
CA SER A 740 -22.31 6.69 23.23
C SER A 740 -21.59 7.98 22.85
N ALA A 741 -21.70 8.45 21.59
CA ALA A 741 -21.11 9.73 21.18
C ALA A 741 -21.90 10.95 21.71
N PHE A 742 -23.22 10.87 21.83
CA PHE A 742 -24.02 11.94 22.44
C PHE A 742 -23.71 12.10 23.93
N LEU A 743 -23.56 11.00 24.67
CA LEU A 743 -23.12 11.04 26.07
C LEU A 743 -21.72 11.67 26.20
N GLN A 744 -20.76 11.33 25.31
CA GLN A 744 -19.42 11.96 25.31
C GLN A 744 -19.47 13.47 24.99
N LEU A 745 -20.43 13.95 24.20
CA LEU A 745 -20.67 15.37 24.00
C LEU A 745 -21.21 16.04 25.28
N MET A 746 -22.10 15.36 26.00
CA MET A 746 -22.72 15.86 27.23
C MET A 746 -21.80 15.84 28.44
N ASP A 747 -20.87 14.88 28.54
CA ASP A 747 -19.76 14.87 29.49
C ASP A 747 -18.66 15.91 29.10
N GLY A 748 -18.65 16.36 27.84
CA GLY A 748 -17.62 17.21 27.27
C GLY A 748 -17.77 18.72 27.55
N GLN A 749 -16.64 19.42 27.53
CA GLN A 749 -16.55 20.89 27.70
C GLN A 749 -16.97 21.70 26.46
N ARG A 750 -17.37 21.06 25.34
CA ARG A 750 -17.57 21.71 24.02
C ARG A 750 -19.04 21.73 23.55
N LYS A 751 -19.95 21.96 24.50
CA LYS A 751 -21.40 22.00 24.27
C LYS A 751 -21.78 23.13 23.29
N PRO A 752 -22.90 23.03 22.55
CA PRO A 752 -23.39 24.12 21.72
C PRO A 752 -23.86 25.30 22.59
N GLU A 753 -23.55 26.52 22.16
CA GLU A 753 -23.86 27.77 22.89
C GLU A 753 -25.37 28.03 23.01
N ASN A 754 -26.16 27.54 22.04
CA ASN A 754 -27.60 27.72 22.00
C ASN A 754 -28.31 26.77 22.97
N ARG A 755 -28.68 27.28 24.16
CA ARG A 755 -29.28 26.52 25.27
C ARG A 755 -30.62 25.86 24.90
N THR A 756 -31.47 26.49 24.08
CA THR A 756 -32.78 25.90 23.72
C THR A 756 -32.65 24.75 22.74
N LYS A 757 -31.75 24.83 21.74
CA LYS A 757 -31.40 23.69 20.87
C LYS A 757 -30.83 22.51 21.65
N LEU A 758 -30.01 22.78 22.67
CA LEU A 758 -29.45 21.72 23.52
C LEU A 758 -30.56 20.99 24.31
N LEU A 759 -31.56 21.72 24.81
CA LEU A 759 -32.71 21.16 25.50
C LEU A 759 -33.63 20.34 24.59
N ASP A 760 -33.93 20.80 23.37
CA ASP A 760 -34.70 20.03 22.38
C ASP A 760 -33.97 18.72 22.04
N ALA A 761 -32.69 18.78 21.66
CA ALA A 761 -31.90 17.59 21.36
C ALA A 761 -31.81 16.60 22.55
N LEU A 762 -31.74 17.09 23.79
CA LEU A 762 -31.80 16.25 24.99
C LEU A 762 -33.16 15.59 25.17
N SER A 763 -34.26 16.32 24.97
CA SER A 763 -35.63 15.79 25.03
C SER A 763 -35.82 14.68 24.00
N GLN A 764 -35.45 14.94 22.74
CA GLN A 764 -35.52 13.96 21.65
C GLN A 764 -34.65 12.72 21.91
N PHE A 765 -33.44 12.90 22.47
CA PHE A 765 -32.59 11.78 22.86
C PHE A 765 -33.21 10.92 23.97
N VAL A 766 -33.84 11.54 24.98
CA VAL A 766 -34.55 10.82 26.05
C VAL A 766 -35.77 10.08 25.52
N VAL A 767 -36.52 10.63 24.57
CA VAL A 767 -37.61 9.89 23.88
C VAL A 767 -37.05 8.69 23.13
N VAL A 768 -36.09 8.92 22.22
CA VAL A 768 -35.53 7.89 21.33
C VAL A 768 -34.83 6.74 22.05
N PHE A 769 -34.14 7.00 23.17
CA PHE A 769 -33.41 5.95 23.91
C PHE A 769 -34.11 5.50 25.19
N GLY A 770 -35.03 6.29 25.75
CA GLY A 770 -35.84 5.91 26.91
C GLY A 770 -37.00 4.98 26.55
N VAL A 771 -37.77 5.30 25.52
CA VAL A 771 -38.95 4.50 25.10
C VAL A 771 -38.55 3.09 24.59
N PHE A 772 -37.33 2.94 24.07
CA PHE A 772 -36.81 1.65 23.60
C PHE A 772 -36.00 0.86 24.66
N ASN A 773 -36.03 1.28 25.93
CA ASN A 773 -35.14 0.73 26.97
C ASN A 773 -35.67 -0.55 27.65
N ASP A 774 -36.94 -0.91 27.48
CA ASP A 774 -37.59 -2.08 28.14
C ASP A 774 -36.84 -3.41 27.93
N ASN A 775 -36.09 -3.55 26.82
CA ASN A 775 -35.29 -4.72 26.51
C ASN A 775 -33.88 -4.73 27.15
N LYS A 776 -33.57 -3.81 28.08
CA LYS A 776 -32.28 -3.72 28.81
C LYS A 776 -31.03 -3.69 27.91
N LEU A 777 -31.10 -3.06 26.73
CA LEU A 777 -30.01 -3.05 25.75
C LEU A 777 -28.83 -2.12 26.10
N TRP A 778 -28.96 -1.26 27.12
CA TRP A 778 -28.08 -0.12 27.39
C TRP A 778 -27.56 -0.11 28.84
N PRO A 779 -26.29 0.26 29.06
CA PRO A 779 -25.76 0.42 30.41
C PRO A 779 -26.31 1.68 31.07
N GLU A 780 -26.78 1.57 32.32
CA GLU A 780 -27.23 2.71 33.11
C GLU A 780 -26.11 3.74 33.29
N ARG A 781 -26.44 5.02 33.08
CA ARG A 781 -25.57 6.17 33.37
C ARG A 781 -26.39 7.35 33.85
N THR A 782 -26.13 7.79 35.07
CA THR A 782 -26.65 9.05 35.61
C THR A 782 -25.88 10.22 34.99
N LEU A 783 -26.58 11.19 34.39
CA LEU A 783 -25.96 12.39 33.82
C LEU A 783 -26.60 13.65 34.41
N THR A 784 -25.91 14.28 35.35
CA THR A 784 -26.43 15.42 36.12
C THR A 784 -26.20 16.73 35.38
N ILE A 785 -27.29 17.34 34.89
CA ILE A 785 -27.24 18.65 34.21
C ILE A 785 -27.73 19.75 35.16
N SER A 786 -26.80 20.51 35.75
CA SER A 786 -27.14 21.68 36.55
C SER A 786 -27.30 22.93 35.67
N PHE A 787 -28.52 23.45 35.60
CA PHE A 787 -28.80 24.75 34.99
C PHE A 787 -28.76 25.84 36.08
N ARG A 788 -27.73 26.70 36.04
CA ARG A 788 -27.76 27.97 36.79
C ARG A 788 -28.66 28.94 36.00
N LYS A 789 -29.70 29.48 36.64
CA LYS A 789 -30.40 30.66 36.11
C LYS A 789 -29.45 31.85 36.12
N GLU A 790 -29.49 32.60 35.03
CA GLU A 790 -29.09 34.00 34.93
C GLU A 790 -30.39 34.81 34.80
#